data_AF-A0A5J4WE98-F1
#
_entry.id   AF-A0A5J4WE98-F1
#
_cell.length_a   1.000
_cell.length_b   1.000
_cell.length_c   1.000
_cell.angle_alpha   90.00
_cell.angle_beta   90.00
_cell.angle_gamma   90.00
#
_symmetry.space_group_name_H-M   'P 1'
#
loop_
_entity.id
_entity.type
_entity.pdbx_description
1 polymer ?
#
loop_
_entity_poly.entity_id
_entity_poly.type
_entity_poly.pdbx_seq_one_letter_code
_entity_poly.pdbx_strand_id
1 'polypeptide(L)'
;MHIILLVFAFEFVCQAICESGNYSYSGFMDKDTTAKIQNLDPCLSNNQVPSGSCQCTFEFHPDGCACNLQSNQQYSLEQALGCLRSIPLTPIEKSTTIDLLKNYLSGYVFLDTSLNPPGAPIGYGKHDVDIIGGLNSISANTSYTNTFDFYEDIMVLLNKLKDPHTIFTPPCVSKFYYIYYYSIDVKRDSIDTPYYVMIGDLRADKVNMNGLHVYSSGTTENEGTMDPIEAISLFAEKEVPITKNPTTRFNSAAGYDFGARSAIRYKHPEHESMYFSYKSGSNTPQVEGKFSVLVSGGDVNQLKDECPIHSDHSTTTQSNNQIEIMNRIKTSVKKKLLKDLEDEQTKITRELQDRIRHKDLFSLVEEKNEILNNFSTDQSNEISFITKSIKSKSNDISPYQVYAPYPQYGTPEVRAYRLTNEKVGVLIIQTFDPDNLNSFAEYIAQTIKQFTLKGGEHYVERLIIDVRGNGGGKVRIGRQTLNFLFPQVGHPLYQIDDEMKTDINEQMAKLTAYITEYQYNTDEVVLDIETMQQKPTYYTQSTIKRTTTSKNSSKSLTVDLTDKFVMYMGNSDDFLPFTADWDLKRKELFSPENVIVISDGVCASTCSQFVKHIGLKHLGRIAGIGISDPRNPNARFDIGMASSGTVSNVESVQTFKNEDFGIFFTVDKTKLPKNLYRVGSQLTWSNKGGYGFTESTKELLLEYAIVDPDFRVEHQLQSSASNAEEERILSYLEVLSEEKKLLGSTAGNSKKCFSWEVDVSGAASKGNCKGCVKDDQHSVFGHPCSSRLLTEADGTSKIGIIDTENCVFSHCKVGYYRKNVDIGNGIFKDQCIEIPLGPNQLESDITPDKTLDTVSDSDICLCSEALIGTPGQPNICSVKYCTSKDQPNADCVCDTESINYTLATCQSEKKCTASSSSTVPTDSCACSGSNYPQGCKCPTIPSELTGISKDRCPCLLTGNDPRADGICPSYCTSKDQPRSDCVCNTESKNYTLATCQSEKKCTASSSSTVPTDSCACSGSNYPSGCKCPTIPSELTGISKDRCPCLATGDDPRADGICPAYCTSKDQPRSDCVCNTESKNYTLATCQSEKKCTASSSSTVPT
;
A
#
# COMPACT_ATOMS: atom_id res chain seq x y z
N MET A 1 16.86 17.41 -52.94
CA MET A 1 17.92 18.38 -52.57
C MET A 1 17.81 19.75 -53.26
N HIS A 2 16.63 20.20 -53.72
CA HIS A 2 16.41 21.58 -54.23
C HIS A 2 15.34 22.37 -53.47
N ILE A 3 14.69 21.77 -52.47
CA ILE A 3 13.73 22.44 -51.59
C ILE A 3 14.42 23.00 -50.32
N ILE A 4 15.53 22.39 -49.88
CA ILE A 4 16.32 22.83 -48.72
C ILE A 4 17.00 24.20 -48.97
N LEU A 5 17.29 24.55 -50.23
CA LEU A 5 17.87 25.85 -50.62
C LEU A 5 16.85 27.00 -50.73
N LEU A 6 15.54 26.72 -50.64
CA LEU A 6 14.48 27.74 -50.61
C LEU A 6 14.00 28.07 -49.19
N VAL A 7 14.23 27.19 -48.22
CA VAL A 7 13.90 27.43 -46.80
C VAL A 7 14.92 28.39 -46.16
N PHE A 8 16.22 28.24 -46.46
CA PHE A 8 17.26 29.15 -45.98
C PHE A 8 17.24 30.56 -46.61
N ALA A 9 16.36 30.82 -47.59
CA ALA A 9 16.23 32.14 -48.23
C ALA A 9 15.12 33.01 -47.61
N PHE A 10 14.32 32.50 -46.66
CA PHE A 10 13.20 33.24 -46.07
C PHE A 10 13.45 33.75 -44.64
N GLU A 11 14.50 33.28 -43.96
CA GLU A 11 14.91 33.79 -42.62
C GLU A 11 15.75 35.08 -42.68
N PHE A 12 16.10 35.58 -43.87
CA PHE A 12 16.96 36.77 -44.02
C PHE A 12 16.24 38.06 -44.48
N VAL A 13 14.90 38.09 -44.51
CA VAL A 13 14.12 39.26 -45.00
C VAL A 13 13.11 39.81 -43.98
N CYS A 14 12.77 39.09 -42.91
CA CYS A 14 11.88 39.60 -41.85
C CYS A 14 12.61 40.21 -40.64
N GLN A 15 13.86 40.67 -40.80
CA GLN A 15 14.60 41.44 -39.79
C GLN A 15 15.15 42.76 -40.34
N ALA A 16 14.42 43.38 -41.29
CA ALA A 16 14.82 44.62 -41.95
C ALA A 16 13.67 45.60 -42.28
N ILE A 17 12.51 45.52 -41.60
CA ILE A 17 11.46 46.57 -41.66
C ILE A 17 10.85 46.82 -40.26
N CYS A 18 11.62 47.45 -39.37
CA CYS A 18 11.07 48.25 -38.25
C CYS A 18 12.00 49.38 -37.75
N GLU A 19 12.99 49.79 -38.55
CA GLU A 19 13.89 50.92 -38.23
C GLU A 19 13.90 51.95 -39.38
N SER A 20 12.91 52.84 -39.43
CA SER A 20 12.99 54.15 -40.12
C SER A 20 11.73 54.99 -39.88
N GLY A 21 11.63 55.59 -38.69
CA GLY A 21 10.51 56.45 -38.27
C GLY A 21 10.90 57.89 -37.91
N ASN A 22 12.08 58.35 -38.33
CA ASN A 22 12.54 59.71 -38.03
C ASN A 22 11.93 60.73 -38.99
N TYR A 23 10.93 61.49 -38.51
CA TYR A 23 10.59 62.80 -39.07
C TYR A 23 10.38 63.82 -37.95
N SER A 24 11.34 64.74 -37.83
CA SER A 24 11.26 65.92 -36.98
C SER A 24 10.40 67.00 -37.63
N TYR A 25 9.49 67.60 -36.86
CA TYR A 25 9.01 68.96 -37.15
C TYR A 25 8.95 69.78 -35.87
N SER A 26 9.86 70.75 -35.76
CA SER A 26 9.95 71.69 -34.65
C SER A 26 9.41 73.06 -35.07
N GLY A 27 8.45 73.63 -34.33
CA GLY A 27 8.05 75.01 -34.59
C GLY A 27 6.88 75.55 -33.78
N PHE A 28 7.24 76.23 -32.68
CA PHE A 28 6.59 77.38 -32.01
C PHE A 28 5.75 77.17 -30.74
N MET A 29 6.28 77.80 -29.66
CA MET A 29 5.66 78.44 -28.48
C MET A 29 4.38 77.82 -27.86
N ASP A 30 4.30 77.63 -26.55
CA ASP A 30 4.64 78.65 -25.54
C ASP A 30 5.23 78.07 -24.22
N LYS A 31 5.95 78.90 -23.47
CA LYS A 31 6.47 78.60 -22.13
C LYS A 31 5.76 79.46 -21.10
N ASP A 32 4.82 78.89 -20.32
CA ASP A 32 4.65 79.20 -18.89
C ASP A 32 3.51 78.39 -18.24
N THR A 33 3.78 77.15 -17.83
CA THR A 33 3.03 76.53 -16.70
C THR A 33 3.77 75.38 -16.00
N THR A 34 5.10 75.47 -15.82
CA THR A 34 5.87 74.48 -15.04
C THR A 34 6.26 75.02 -13.67
N ALA A 35 5.28 75.21 -12.79
CA ALA A 35 5.50 75.38 -11.36
C ALA A 35 4.29 74.86 -10.56
N LYS A 36 4.53 73.83 -9.73
CA LYS A 36 3.60 73.21 -8.74
C LYS A 36 2.53 72.23 -9.25
N ILE A 37 2.96 71.09 -9.79
CA ILE A 37 2.44 69.78 -9.36
C ILE A 37 3.66 68.89 -9.03
N GLN A 38 3.52 68.01 -8.04
CA GLN A 38 4.64 67.30 -7.41
C GLN A 38 5.21 66.18 -8.29
N ASN A 39 6.52 65.92 -8.13
CA ASN A 39 7.11 64.62 -8.51
C ASN A 39 6.43 63.53 -7.67
N LEU A 40 5.59 62.74 -8.31
CA LEU A 40 5.28 61.37 -7.92
C LEU A 40 5.86 60.48 -9.01
N ASP A 41 6.70 59.54 -8.62
CA ASP A 41 7.17 58.49 -9.54
C ASP A 41 5.94 57.70 -10.03
N PRO A 42 5.75 57.48 -11.35
CA PRO A 42 4.68 56.61 -11.83
C PRO A 42 4.76 55.20 -11.23
N CYS A 43 5.95 54.75 -10.82
CA CYS A 43 6.20 53.52 -10.06
C CYS A 43 5.87 53.62 -8.55
N LEU A 44 5.02 54.56 -8.13
CA LEU A 44 4.51 54.68 -6.74
C LEU A 44 2.97 54.87 -6.69
N SER A 45 2.24 54.49 -7.75
CA SER A 45 0.77 54.57 -7.79
C SER A 45 0.12 53.25 -8.21
N ASN A 46 -1.02 52.90 -7.60
CA ASN A 46 -1.81 51.69 -7.92
C ASN A 46 -2.51 51.71 -9.30
N ASN A 47 -1.98 52.47 -10.26
CA ASN A 47 -2.53 52.57 -11.61
C ASN A 47 -1.82 51.59 -12.55
N GLN A 48 -2.46 51.29 -13.68
CA GLN A 48 -1.83 50.54 -14.78
C GLN A 48 -0.65 51.34 -15.36
N VAL A 49 0.54 50.73 -15.41
CA VAL A 49 1.79 51.39 -15.83
C VAL A 49 2.26 50.76 -17.15
N PRO A 50 2.88 51.51 -18.09
CA PRO A 50 3.36 50.92 -19.34
C PRO A 50 4.29 49.71 -19.12
N SER A 51 4.03 48.62 -19.85
CA SER A 51 4.70 47.34 -19.70
C SER A 51 6.24 47.50 -19.69
N GLY A 52 6.89 47.05 -18.62
CA GLY A 52 8.35 47.13 -18.48
C GLY A 52 8.92 48.45 -17.91
N SER A 53 8.09 49.41 -17.52
CA SER A 53 8.55 50.69 -16.96
C SER A 53 8.92 50.67 -15.46
N CYS A 54 8.46 49.66 -14.71
CA CYS A 54 8.73 49.47 -13.28
C CYS A 54 9.09 48.00 -12.99
N GLN A 55 9.96 47.74 -12.01
CA GLN A 55 10.21 46.39 -11.48
C GLN A 55 9.15 46.01 -10.43
N CYS A 56 8.79 44.73 -10.38
CA CYS A 56 7.89 44.22 -9.33
C CYS A 56 8.63 44.12 -7.98
N THR A 57 8.02 44.61 -6.91
CA THR A 57 8.45 44.40 -5.52
C THR A 57 7.25 43.97 -4.65
N PHE A 58 7.51 43.51 -3.43
CA PHE A 58 6.45 43.15 -2.49
C PHE A 58 5.57 44.35 -2.11
N GLU A 59 6.16 45.52 -1.89
CA GLU A 59 5.43 46.76 -1.61
C GLU A 59 4.76 47.37 -2.86
N PHE A 60 5.25 47.06 -4.07
CA PHE A 60 4.78 47.67 -5.31
C PHE A 60 4.77 46.70 -6.52
N HIS A 61 3.58 46.25 -6.92
CA HIS A 61 3.36 45.31 -8.02
C HIS A 61 2.11 45.69 -8.85
N PRO A 62 2.14 46.82 -9.58
CA PRO A 62 1.04 47.21 -10.47
C PRO A 62 0.93 46.28 -11.69
N ASP A 63 -0.24 46.26 -12.31
CA ASP A 63 -0.50 45.50 -13.53
C ASP A 63 0.53 45.82 -14.62
N GLY A 64 1.29 44.79 -15.04
CA GLY A 64 2.32 44.90 -16.07
C GLY A 64 3.74 45.25 -15.60
N CYS A 65 4.04 45.23 -14.29
CA CYS A 65 5.42 45.33 -13.79
C CYS A 65 6.31 44.19 -14.33
N ALA A 66 7.61 44.46 -14.46
CA ALA A 66 8.57 43.48 -14.94
C ALA A 66 9.22 42.71 -13.79
N CYS A 67 9.17 41.38 -13.86
CA CYS A 67 9.79 40.48 -12.90
C CYS A 67 11.32 40.40 -13.09
N ASN A 68 11.77 40.30 -14.35
CA ASN A 68 13.19 40.16 -14.73
C ASN A 68 13.96 39.06 -13.95
N LEU A 69 13.31 37.94 -13.65
CA LEU A 69 13.93 36.83 -12.92
C LEU A 69 14.68 35.93 -13.89
N GLN A 70 15.95 35.67 -13.63
CA GLN A 70 16.84 34.88 -14.48
C GLN A 70 16.78 33.39 -14.11
N SER A 71 16.91 32.52 -15.11
CA SER A 71 16.97 31.08 -14.92
C SER A 71 18.18 30.66 -14.07
N ASN A 72 17.98 29.63 -13.25
CA ASN A 72 18.96 29.05 -12.32
C ASN A 72 19.46 30.03 -11.24
N GLN A 73 18.74 31.12 -10.99
CA GLN A 73 18.99 32.04 -9.87
C GLN A 73 17.99 31.82 -8.74
N GLN A 74 18.42 32.14 -7.52
CA GLN A 74 17.58 32.14 -6.32
C GLN A 74 17.26 33.57 -5.89
N TYR A 75 16.01 33.80 -5.51
CA TYR A 75 15.48 35.08 -5.02
C TYR A 75 14.91 34.90 -3.60
N SER A 76 14.75 36.00 -2.85
CA SER A 76 14.00 35.94 -1.59
C SER A 76 12.54 35.59 -1.85
N LEU A 77 11.88 34.99 -0.86
CA LEU A 77 10.46 34.64 -0.95
C LEU A 77 9.61 35.90 -1.19
N GLU A 78 9.87 36.99 -0.46
CA GLU A 78 9.30 38.32 -0.68
C GLU A 78 9.39 38.79 -2.15
N GLN A 79 10.59 38.80 -2.75
CA GLN A 79 10.81 39.28 -4.11
C GLN A 79 10.06 38.42 -5.14
N ALA A 80 10.11 37.09 -4.98
CA ALA A 80 9.43 36.17 -5.88
C ALA A 80 7.90 36.28 -5.78
N LEU A 81 7.34 36.45 -4.58
CA LEU A 81 5.91 36.68 -4.37
C LEU A 81 5.45 38.01 -4.98
N GLY A 82 6.30 39.06 -4.96
CA GLY A 82 6.04 40.32 -5.66
C GLY A 82 5.90 40.15 -7.18
N CYS A 83 6.66 39.23 -7.79
CA CYS A 83 6.44 38.82 -9.19
C CYS A 83 5.16 37.97 -9.33
N LEU A 84 5.00 36.91 -8.52
CA LEU A 84 3.89 35.96 -8.64
C LEU A 84 2.51 36.62 -8.51
N ARG A 85 2.39 37.66 -7.68
CA ARG A 85 1.15 38.43 -7.47
C ARG A 85 0.92 39.56 -8.50
N SER A 86 1.77 39.72 -9.51
CA SER A 86 1.72 40.85 -10.47
C SER A 86 0.54 40.83 -11.46
N ILE A 87 -0.24 39.75 -11.51
CA ILE A 87 -1.38 39.60 -12.43
C ILE A 87 -2.69 39.84 -11.65
N PRO A 88 -3.47 40.90 -11.95
CA PRO A 88 -4.73 41.16 -11.26
C PRO A 88 -5.81 40.15 -11.65
N LEU A 89 -6.57 39.66 -10.66
CA LEU A 89 -7.65 38.71 -10.89
C LEU A 89 -8.91 39.43 -11.39
N THR A 90 -9.40 39.05 -12.57
CA THR A 90 -10.68 39.59 -13.08
C THR A 90 -11.88 38.79 -12.56
N PRO A 91 -13.06 39.41 -12.36
CA PRO A 91 -14.28 38.68 -11.98
C PRO A 91 -14.68 37.58 -12.96
N ILE A 92 -14.40 37.78 -14.26
CA ILE A 92 -14.71 36.82 -15.33
C ILE A 92 -13.77 35.61 -15.28
N GLU A 93 -12.46 35.85 -15.11
CA GLU A 93 -11.46 34.79 -14.89
C GLU A 93 -11.84 33.92 -13.69
N LYS A 94 -12.24 34.57 -12.59
CA LYS A 94 -12.64 33.91 -11.35
C LYS A 94 -13.86 33.00 -11.55
N SER A 95 -14.97 33.53 -12.06
CA SER A 95 -16.21 32.75 -12.23
C SER A 95 -16.04 31.64 -13.27
N THR A 96 -15.46 31.96 -14.44
CA THR A 96 -15.26 30.99 -15.52
C THR A 96 -14.35 29.85 -15.10
N THR A 97 -13.28 30.13 -14.34
CA THR A 97 -12.40 29.09 -13.79
C THR A 97 -13.17 28.14 -12.87
N ILE A 98 -13.91 28.67 -11.89
CA ILE A 98 -14.64 27.84 -10.92
C ILE A 98 -15.69 26.97 -11.62
N ASP A 99 -16.42 27.51 -12.59
CA ASP A 99 -17.46 26.77 -13.30
C ASP A 99 -16.86 25.68 -14.21
N LEU A 100 -15.74 25.95 -14.88
CA LEU A 100 -15.00 24.93 -15.63
C LEU A 100 -14.50 23.80 -14.74
N LEU A 101 -13.89 24.13 -13.59
CA LEU A 101 -13.39 23.13 -12.64
C LEU A 101 -14.52 22.24 -12.11
N LYS A 102 -15.68 22.81 -11.75
CA LYS A 102 -16.87 22.02 -11.36
C LYS A 102 -17.33 21.08 -12.47
N ASN A 103 -17.35 21.55 -13.72
CA ASN A 103 -17.77 20.74 -14.86
C ASN A 103 -16.80 19.57 -15.13
N TYR A 104 -15.48 19.79 -15.05
CA TYR A 104 -14.50 18.71 -15.17
C TYR A 104 -14.57 17.73 -14.00
N LEU A 105 -14.58 18.24 -12.76
CA LEU A 105 -14.64 17.43 -11.53
C LEU A 105 -15.98 16.72 -11.35
N SER A 106 -17.01 17.02 -12.16
CA SER A 106 -18.20 16.16 -12.24
C SER A 106 -17.86 14.75 -12.74
N GLY A 107 -16.79 14.60 -13.55
CA GLY A 107 -16.26 13.30 -13.98
C GLY A 107 -15.38 12.60 -12.94
N TYR A 108 -15.13 13.21 -11.77
CA TYR A 108 -14.32 12.59 -10.70
C TYR A 108 -15.11 11.50 -9.98
N VAL A 109 -14.70 10.25 -10.17
CA VAL A 109 -15.46 9.06 -9.73
C VAL A 109 -15.57 8.92 -8.21
N PHE A 110 -14.80 9.70 -7.43
CA PHE A 110 -14.87 9.72 -5.96
C PHE A 110 -15.43 11.03 -5.38
N LEU A 111 -16.12 11.84 -6.19
CA LEU A 111 -16.66 13.14 -5.78
C LEU A 111 -17.61 13.06 -4.56
N ASP A 112 -18.39 11.99 -4.43
CA ASP A 112 -19.20 11.73 -3.23
C ASP A 112 -18.34 11.17 -2.09
N THR A 113 -17.49 10.17 -2.38
CA THR A 113 -16.68 9.48 -1.36
C THR A 113 -15.70 10.44 -0.68
N SER A 114 -15.24 11.49 -1.36
CA SER A 114 -14.40 12.53 -0.76
C SER A 114 -15.07 13.27 0.42
N LEU A 115 -16.40 13.30 0.52
CA LEU A 115 -17.11 13.90 1.66
C LEU A 115 -16.95 13.11 2.97
N ASN A 116 -16.67 11.82 2.88
CA ASN A 116 -16.50 10.93 4.03
C ASN A 116 -15.75 9.65 3.63
N PRO A 117 -14.41 9.72 3.45
CA PRO A 117 -13.62 8.59 2.99
C PRO A 117 -13.60 7.45 4.03
N PRO A 118 -13.59 6.17 3.62
CA PRO A 118 -13.58 5.02 4.52
C PRO A 118 -12.48 5.07 5.59
N GLY A 119 -12.88 4.78 6.83
CA GLY A 119 -12.00 4.63 7.99
C GLY A 119 -11.64 3.19 8.32
N ALA A 120 -10.99 2.99 9.48
CA ALA A 120 -10.63 1.68 9.97
C ALA A 120 -11.88 0.78 10.10
N PRO A 121 -11.81 -0.52 9.76
CA PRO A 121 -10.60 -1.28 9.42
C PRO A 121 -10.19 -1.23 7.94
N ILE A 122 -10.89 -0.49 7.07
CA ILE A 122 -10.65 -0.53 5.62
C ILE A 122 -9.64 0.54 5.19
N GLY A 123 -9.80 1.78 5.64
CA GLY A 123 -8.98 2.93 5.25
C GLY A 123 -8.54 3.81 6.41
N TYR A 124 -7.95 4.97 6.10
CA TYR A 124 -7.46 5.92 7.10
C TYR A 124 -8.56 6.83 7.69
N GLY A 125 -9.68 7.04 6.98
CA GLY A 125 -10.81 7.84 7.44
C GLY A 125 -10.52 9.34 7.63
N LYS A 126 -9.31 9.79 7.29
CA LYS A 126 -8.90 11.20 7.26
C LYS A 126 -9.14 11.81 5.88
N HIS A 127 -8.98 13.12 5.78
CA HIS A 127 -8.97 13.85 4.50
C HIS A 127 -10.34 13.88 3.79
N ASP A 128 -11.41 14.11 4.56
CA ASP A 128 -12.69 14.52 4.00
C ASP A 128 -12.59 15.92 3.38
N VAL A 129 -12.99 16.03 2.11
CA VAL A 129 -12.96 17.25 1.30
C VAL A 129 -14.30 17.40 0.57
N ASP A 130 -15.03 18.45 0.93
CA ASP A 130 -16.14 18.95 0.11
C ASP A 130 -15.58 19.82 -1.02
N ILE A 131 -15.25 19.18 -2.15
CA ILE A 131 -14.66 19.83 -3.32
C ILE A 131 -15.57 20.94 -3.85
N ILE A 132 -16.87 20.66 -4.02
CA ILE A 132 -17.83 21.62 -4.58
C ILE A 132 -18.08 22.78 -3.61
N GLY A 133 -18.22 22.49 -2.31
CA GLY A 133 -18.32 23.51 -1.26
C GLY A 133 -17.07 24.36 -1.16
N GLY A 134 -15.88 23.77 -1.26
CA GLY A 134 -14.61 24.49 -1.27
C GLY A 134 -14.49 25.45 -2.47
N LEU A 135 -14.79 24.98 -3.69
CA LEU A 135 -14.82 25.82 -4.88
C LEU A 135 -15.88 26.94 -4.78
N ASN A 136 -17.03 26.68 -4.15
CA ASN A 136 -18.03 27.71 -3.85
C ASN A 136 -17.50 28.75 -2.84
N SER A 137 -16.79 28.33 -1.80
CA SER A 137 -16.17 29.24 -0.81
C SER A 137 -15.08 30.12 -1.44
N ILE A 138 -14.21 29.54 -2.28
CA ILE A 138 -13.21 30.30 -3.05
C ILE A 138 -13.90 31.30 -3.98
N SER A 139 -14.96 30.89 -4.69
CA SER A 139 -15.75 31.77 -5.56
C SER A 139 -16.40 32.94 -4.78
N ALA A 140 -16.92 32.69 -3.59
CA ALA A 140 -17.54 33.70 -2.74
C ALA A 140 -16.54 34.66 -2.06
N ASN A 141 -15.30 34.26 -1.85
CA ASN A 141 -14.31 35.09 -1.14
C ASN A 141 -13.91 36.34 -1.96
N THR A 142 -14.22 37.53 -1.45
CA THR A 142 -13.91 38.82 -2.10
C THR A 142 -12.49 39.33 -1.84
N SER A 143 -11.66 38.63 -1.06
CA SER A 143 -10.30 39.09 -0.72
C SER A 143 -9.25 38.85 -1.81
N TYR A 144 -9.52 38.00 -2.82
CA TYR A 144 -8.55 37.73 -3.88
C TYR A 144 -8.40 38.93 -4.82
N THR A 145 -7.21 39.52 -4.84
CA THR A 145 -6.84 40.65 -5.72
C THR A 145 -6.04 40.21 -6.95
N ASN A 146 -5.33 39.09 -6.86
CA ASN A 146 -4.40 38.59 -7.88
C ASN A 146 -4.68 37.13 -8.26
N THR A 147 -4.19 36.76 -9.45
CA THR A 147 -4.36 35.42 -10.05
C THR A 147 -3.66 34.32 -9.26
N PHE A 148 -2.48 34.59 -8.68
CA PHE A 148 -1.68 33.57 -7.98
C PHE A 148 -2.37 33.03 -6.73
N ASP A 149 -2.76 33.90 -5.79
CA ASP A 149 -3.39 33.46 -4.53
C ASP A 149 -4.72 32.71 -4.79
N PHE A 150 -5.47 33.10 -5.83
CA PHE A 150 -6.71 32.44 -6.22
C PHE A 150 -6.49 31.02 -6.77
N TYR A 151 -5.50 30.82 -7.64
CA TYR A 151 -5.21 29.49 -8.18
C TYR A 151 -4.45 28.61 -7.19
N GLU A 152 -3.63 29.19 -6.31
CA GLU A 152 -2.97 28.45 -5.23
C GLU A 152 -3.99 27.84 -4.26
N ASP A 153 -5.01 28.60 -3.82
CA ASP A 153 -6.06 28.07 -2.93
C ASP A 153 -6.90 26.96 -3.59
N ILE A 154 -7.04 26.96 -4.92
CA ILE A 154 -7.67 25.86 -5.68
C ILE A 154 -6.79 24.61 -5.66
N MET A 155 -5.49 24.75 -5.89
CA MET A 155 -4.53 23.65 -5.75
C MET A 155 -4.52 23.11 -4.31
N VAL A 156 -4.46 23.98 -3.30
CA VAL A 156 -4.50 23.62 -1.88
C VAL A 156 -5.81 22.91 -1.50
N LEU A 157 -6.95 23.28 -2.12
CA LEU A 157 -8.21 22.56 -1.91
C LEU A 157 -8.13 21.10 -2.41
N LEU A 158 -7.60 20.85 -3.60
CA LEU A 158 -7.51 19.50 -4.17
C LEU A 158 -6.37 18.67 -3.56
N ASN A 159 -5.25 19.31 -3.20
CA ASN A 159 -4.16 18.70 -2.44
C ASN A 159 -4.61 18.09 -1.10
N LYS A 160 -5.75 18.54 -0.52
CA LYS A 160 -6.33 17.92 0.68
C LYS A 160 -6.86 16.52 0.44
N LEU A 161 -7.16 16.11 -0.79
CA LEU A 161 -7.57 14.74 -1.14
C LEU A 161 -6.45 13.71 -0.93
N LYS A 162 -5.20 14.19 -0.87
CA LYS A 162 -3.99 13.37 -0.79
C LYS A 162 -3.97 12.29 -1.90
N ASP A 163 -4.28 12.72 -3.12
CA ASP A 163 -4.55 11.89 -4.29
C ASP A 163 -3.70 12.38 -5.48
N PRO A 164 -2.72 11.60 -5.97
CA PRO A 164 -1.84 12.00 -7.06
C PRO A 164 -2.48 11.83 -8.45
N HIS A 165 -3.68 11.22 -8.55
CA HIS A 165 -4.49 11.21 -9.77
C HIS A 165 -5.34 12.47 -9.91
N THR A 166 -5.63 13.16 -8.80
CA THR A 166 -6.57 14.30 -8.76
C THR A 166 -5.85 15.60 -8.37
N ILE A 167 -5.05 16.12 -9.31
CA ILE A 167 -4.20 17.30 -9.12
C ILE A 167 -4.69 18.45 -9.99
N PHE A 168 -4.70 19.67 -9.42
CA PHE A 168 -4.77 20.91 -10.19
C PHE A 168 -3.43 21.64 -10.16
N THR A 169 -2.86 21.87 -11.34
CA THR A 169 -1.65 22.68 -11.53
C THR A 169 -2.05 24.14 -11.75
N PRO A 170 -1.63 25.09 -10.89
CA PRO A 170 -1.84 26.51 -11.13
C PRO A 170 -1.14 26.97 -12.42
N PRO A 171 -1.69 27.97 -13.15
CA PRO A 171 -0.96 28.63 -14.22
C PRO A 171 0.23 29.43 -13.68
N CYS A 172 1.12 29.85 -14.57
CA CYS A 172 2.25 30.77 -14.32
C CYS A 172 3.39 30.22 -13.43
N VAL A 173 3.16 29.17 -12.63
CA VAL A 173 4.10 28.72 -11.57
C VAL A 173 5.06 27.59 -11.98
N SER A 174 5.02 27.12 -13.23
CA SER A 174 5.79 25.96 -13.72
C SER A 174 7.30 26.06 -13.55
N LYS A 175 7.83 27.30 -13.53
CA LYS A 175 9.27 27.61 -13.40
C LYS A 175 9.76 27.74 -11.95
N PHE A 176 8.90 27.70 -10.94
CA PHE A 176 9.22 28.13 -9.57
C PHE A 176 9.32 26.97 -8.57
N TYR A 177 10.38 26.99 -7.75
CA TYR A 177 10.60 26.05 -6.65
C TYR A 177 10.94 26.80 -5.36
N TYR A 178 10.25 26.50 -4.27
CA TYR A 178 10.60 26.95 -2.92
C TYR A 178 11.69 26.02 -2.37
N ILE A 179 12.84 26.57 -2.04
CA ILE A 179 14.03 25.84 -1.59
C ILE A 179 14.40 26.34 -0.19
N TYR A 180 14.61 25.44 0.77
CA TYR A 180 15.22 25.76 2.05
C TYR A 180 16.74 25.81 1.90
N TYR A 181 17.38 26.81 2.51
CA TYR A 181 18.80 27.10 2.31
C TYR A 181 19.76 25.96 2.72
N TYR A 182 19.40 25.19 3.75
CA TYR A 182 20.20 24.07 4.23
C TYR A 182 19.65 22.72 3.72
N SER A 183 20.53 21.76 3.45
CA SER A 183 20.12 20.36 3.30
C SER A 183 19.48 19.85 4.59
N ILE A 184 18.54 18.91 4.46
CA ILE A 184 17.86 18.28 5.59
C ILE A 184 17.92 16.77 5.38
N ASP A 185 18.64 16.08 6.26
CA ASP A 185 18.80 14.64 6.20
C ASP A 185 18.25 14.00 7.49
N VAL A 186 17.45 12.95 7.37
CA VAL A 186 17.05 12.10 8.52
C VAL A 186 18.01 10.91 8.63
N LYS A 187 18.72 10.81 9.76
CA LYS A 187 19.79 9.81 10.00
C LYS A 187 19.52 9.02 11.29
N ARG A 188 20.17 7.86 11.43
CA ARG A 188 20.22 7.06 12.67
C ARG A 188 21.64 6.57 12.93
N ASP A 189 22.02 6.39 14.19
CA ASP A 189 23.37 5.94 14.56
C ASP A 189 23.48 4.40 14.51
N SER A 190 22.40 3.68 14.82
CA SER A 190 22.21 2.23 14.64
C SER A 190 20.72 1.85 14.55
N ILE A 191 20.42 0.58 14.24
CA ILE A 191 19.05 0.04 14.12
C ILE A 191 18.24 0.07 15.44
N ASP A 192 18.91 0.22 16.58
CA ASP A 192 18.27 0.31 17.91
C ASP A 192 18.16 1.78 18.41
N THR A 193 18.72 2.74 17.67
CA THR A 193 18.66 4.17 18.03
C THR A 193 17.51 4.89 17.31
N PRO A 194 16.87 5.89 17.97
CA PRO A 194 15.94 6.80 17.30
C PRO A 194 16.61 7.59 16.17
N TYR A 195 15.81 7.94 15.16
CA TYR A 195 16.22 8.86 14.12
C TYR A 195 16.43 10.28 14.64
N TYR A 196 17.32 11.03 14.01
CA TYR A 196 17.58 12.45 14.26
C TYR A 196 17.73 13.20 12.94
N VAL A 197 17.61 14.53 12.99
CA VAL A 197 17.68 15.39 11.80
C VAL A 197 19.01 16.16 11.78
N MET A 198 19.69 16.10 10.64
CA MET A 198 20.78 17.01 10.30
C MET A 198 20.21 18.16 9.47
N ILE A 199 20.59 19.40 9.82
CA ILE A 199 20.31 20.60 9.03
C ILE A 199 21.66 21.19 8.62
N GLY A 200 22.02 21.04 7.34
CA GLY A 200 23.41 21.10 6.91
C GLY A 200 24.27 20.09 7.69
N ASP A 201 25.45 20.54 8.14
CA ASP A 201 26.37 19.71 8.93
C ASP A 201 26.03 19.65 10.44
N LEU A 202 24.87 20.18 10.87
CA LEU A 202 24.52 20.33 12.29
C LEU A 202 23.38 19.38 12.70
N ARG A 203 23.58 18.59 13.76
CA ARG A 203 22.53 17.78 14.39
C ARG A 203 21.58 18.71 15.15
N ALA A 204 20.37 18.90 14.61
CA ALA A 204 19.37 19.76 15.19
C ALA A 204 18.81 19.16 16.49
N ASP A 205 18.57 20.03 17.49
CA ASP A 205 18.04 19.68 18.81
C ASP A 205 16.57 20.10 18.95
N LYS A 206 16.24 21.30 18.45
CA LYS A 206 14.87 21.84 18.34
C LYS A 206 14.75 22.68 17.08
N VAL A 207 13.54 22.78 16.53
CA VAL A 207 13.19 23.66 15.40
C VAL A 207 11.92 24.46 15.73
N ASN A 208 11.81 25.67 15.20
CA ASN A 208 10.61 26.48 15.20
C ASN A 208 10.26 26.86 13.76
N MET A 209 9.09 26.41 13.30
CA MET A 209 8.62 26.60 11.92
C MET A 209 7.87 27.93 11.70
N ASN A 210 7.58 28.68 12.77
CA ASN A 210 6.75 29.89 12.72
C ASN A 210 7.57 31.17 12.47
N GLY A 211 8.82 31.03 12.01
CA GLY A 211 9.76 32.16 11.84
C GLY A 211 10.24 32.82 13.14
N LEU A 212 9.97 32.21 14.31
CA LEU A 212 10.44 32.69 15.61
C LEU A 212 11.72 31.97 16.03
N HIS A 213 12.56 32.64 16.82
CA HIS A 213 13.67 32.00 17.54
C HIS A 213 13.20 30.76 18.33
N VAL A 214 14.04 29.74 18.48
CA VAL A 214 13.73 28.51 19.25
C VAL A 214 13.42 28.83 20.72
N TYR A 215 14.22 29.70 21.35
CA TYR A 215 14.06 30.13 22.73
C TYR A 215 13.79 31.64 22.81
N SER A 216 12.80 32.03 23.64
CA SER A 216 12.43 33.42 23.92
C SER A 216 13.39 34.11 24.90
N SER A 217 13.80 33.39 25.94
CA SER A 217 14.80 33.82 26.92
C SER A 217 15.36 32.61 27.66
N GLY A 218 16.69 32.55 27.82
CA GLY A 218 17.35 31.41 28.45
C GLY A 218 17.01 30.09 27.75
N THR A 219 16.32 29.20 28.45
CA THR A 219 15.86 27.89 27.96
C THR A 219 14.34 27.82 27.72
N THR A 220 13.63 28.94 27.80
CA THR A 220 12.17 28.98 27.58
C THR A 220 11.87 28.94 26.09
N GLU A 221 11.30 27.84 25.61
CA GLU A 221 10.92 27.65 24.20
C GLU A 221 9.82 28.64 23.77
N ASN A 222 9.87 29.11 22.52
CA ASN A 222 8.79 29.87 21.89
C ASN A 222 7.63 28.94 21.44
N GLU A 223 6.46 29.53 21.22
CA GLU A 223 5.34 28.83 20.58
C GLU A 223 5.72 28.36 19.16
N GLY A 224 5.35 27.12 18.83
CA GLY A 224 5.75 26.46 17.58
C GLY A 224 7.13 25.80 17.61
N THR A 225 7.86 25.85 18.73
CA THR A 225 9.09 25.09 18.91
C THR A 225 8.79 23.62 19.20
N MET A 226 9.48 22.70 18.51
CA MET A 226 9.25 21.25 18.60
C MET A 226 10.49 20.45 18.22
N ASP A 227 10.39 19.12 18.30
CA ASP A 227 11.44 18.22 17.82
C ASP A 227 11.55 18.27 16.28
N PRO A 228 12.77 18.28 15.70
CA PRO A 228 12.95 18.32 14.25
C PRO A 228 12.28 17.18 13.46
N ILE A 229 12.22 15.95 13.97
CA ILE A 229 11.54 14.86 13.26
C ILE A 229 10.02 14.96 13.36
N GLU A 230 9.51 15.52 14.47
CA GLU A 230 8.09 15.84 14.63
C GLU A 230 7.64 16.94 13.66
N ALA A 231 8.48 17.97 13.46
CA ALA A 231 8.25 19.04 12.48
C ALA A 231 8.12 18.50 11.04
N ILE A 232 9.01 17.59 10.63
CA ILE A 232 8.94 16.91 9.32
C ILE A 232 7.63 16.11 9.20
N SER A 233 7.23 15.41 10.26
CA SER A 233 5.98 14.63 10.27
C SER A 233 4.72 15.51 10.26
N LEU A 234 4.73 16.67 10.93
CA LEU A 234 3.65 17.66 10.86
C LEU A 234 3.52 18.25 9.45
N PHE A 235 4.64 18.59 8.81
CA PHE A 235 4.65 19.00 7.40
C PHE A 235 4.15 17.89 6.46
N ALA A 236 4.53 16.64 6.68
CA ALA A 236 4.06 15.49 5.90
C ALA A 236 2.53 15.33 5.95
N GLU A 237 1.93 15.50 7.12
CA GLU A 237 0.48 15.42 7.28
C GLU A 237 -0.23 16.61 6.60
N LYS A 238 0.25 17.83 6.84
CA LYS A 238 -0.37 19.08 6.37
C LYS A 238 -0.17 19.27 4.85
N GLU A 239 1.08 19.33 4.40
CA GLU A 239 1.44 19.89 3.08
C GLU A 239 1.66 18.83 1.99
N VAL A 240 2.31 17.69 2.28
CA VAL A 240 2.61 16.67 1.24
C VAL A 240 1.31 16.10 0.63
N PRO A 241 1.07 16.25 -0.69
CA PRO A 241 -0.22 15.92 -1.29
C PRO A 241 -0.27 14.53 -1.95
N ILE A 242 0.83 13.78 -1.97
CA ILE A 242 1.00 12.67 -2.92
C ILE A 242 0.22 11.39 -2.58
N THR A 243 -0.21 11.18 -1.33
CA THR A 243 -0.86 9.91 -0.92
C THR A 243 -1.60 9.99 0.40
N LYS A 244 -2.67 9.20 0.56
CA LYS A 244 -3.43 9.06 1.80
C LYS A 244 -2.61 8.37 2.91
N ASN A 245 -1.65 7.52 2.54
CA ASN A 245 -0.75 6.83 3.48
C ASN A 245 0.11 7.85 4.28
N PRO A 246 0.03 7.88 5.63
CA PRO A 246 0.82 8.80 6.45
C PRO A 246 2.32 8.46 6.41
N THR A 247 2.70 7.19 6.44
CA THR A 247 4.10 6.75 6.42
C THR A 247 4.78 7.10 5.10
N THR A 248 4.11 6.90 3.96
CA THR A 248 4.68 7.29 2.65
C THR A 248 4.80 8.81 2.50
N ARG A 249 3.86 9.60 3.02
CA ARG A 249 4.02 11.07 3.08
C ARG A 249 5.19 11.47 3.97
N PHE A 250 5.39 10.79 5.09
CA PHE A 250 6.51 11.05 5.99
C PHE A 250 7.85 10.70 5.34
N ASN A 251 7.95 9.54 4.65
CA ASN A 251 9.12 9.18 3.83
C ASN A 251 9.43 10.28 2.80
N SER A 252 8.43 10.79 2.09
CA SER A 252 8.60 11.84 1.06
C SER A 252 9.05 13.19 1.65
N ALA A 253 8.45 13.59 2.78
CA ALA A 253 8.87 14.78 3.53
C ALA A 253 10.31 14.67 4.04
N ALA A 254 10.66 13.55 4.66
CA ALA A 254 11.97 13.29 5.24
C ALA A 254 13.08 13.11 4.19
N GLY A 255 12.73 12.69 2.96
CA GLY A 255 13.69 12.50 1.88
C GLY A 255 13.90 13.73 0.98
N TYR A 256 12.87 14.56 0.76
CA TYR A 256 12.98 15.69 -0.17
C TYR A 256 12.00 16.85 0.09
N ASP A 257 10.70 16.57 0.23
CA ASP A 257 9.65 17.61 0.13
C ASP A 257 9.71 18.67 1.25
N PHE A 258 10.29 18.34 2.40
CA PHE A 258 10.45 19.33 3.47
C PHE A 258 11.46 20.42 3.06
N GLY A 259 12.52 20.06 2.35
CA GLY A 259 13.58 20.98 1.92
C GLY A 259 13.35 21.64 0.55
N ALA A 260 12.71 20.96 -0.41
CA ALA A 260 12.52 21.47 -1.77
C ALA A 260 11.12 21.16 -2.32
N ARG A 261 10.42 22.20 -2.80
CA ARG A 261 8.98 22.15 -3.13
C ARG A 261 8.70 22.84 -4.46
N SER A 262 8.12 22.14 -5.43
CA SER A 262 7.68 22.78 -6.68
C SER A 262 6.37 23.55 -6.47
N ALA A 263 6.31 24.80 -6.96
CA ALA A 263 5.11 25.64 -6.87
C ALA A 263 3.91 25.09 -7.68
N ILE A 264 4.12 24.10 -8.55
CA ILE A 264 3.03 23.39 -9.27
C ILE A 264 2.25 22.42 -8.37
N ARG A 265 2.79 22.06 -7.18
CA ARG A 265 2.17 21.12 -6.22
C ARG A 265 2.09 21.62 -4.79
N TYR A 266 2.87 22.63 -4.41
CA TYR A 266 3.00 23.07 -3.02
C TYR A 266 2.64 24.54 -2.87
N LYS A 267 1.98 24.85 -1.75
CA LYS A 267 1.78 26.23 -1.29
C LYS A 267 3.14 26.89 -1.01
N HIS A 268 3.26 28.18 -1.25
CA HIS A 268 4.39 28.97 -0.77
C HIS A 268 4.55 28.86 0.77
N PRO A 269 5.78 28.93 1.30
CA PRO A 269 6.01 28.97 2.74
C PRO A 269 5.28 30.15 3.40
N GLU A 270 4.64 29.91 4.54
CA GLU A 270 3.90 30.94 5.30
C GLU A 270 4.86 31.91 6.04
N HIS A 271 6.13 31.52 6.20
CA HIS A 271 7.20 32.29 6.81
C HIS A 271 8.47 32.22 5.96
N GLU A 272 9.23 33.30 5.87
CA GLU A 272 10.50 33.34 5.11
C GLU A 272 11.63 32.53 5.74
N SER A 273 11.57 32.28 7.05
CA SER A 273 12.63 31.65 7.83
C SER A 273 12.09 30.56 8.75
N MET A 274 12.95 29.60 9.08
CA MET A 274 12.80 28.68 10.22
C MET A 274 14.04 28.80 11.10
N TYR A 275 13.87 28.75 12.42
CA TYR A 275 15.01 28.72 13.34
C TYR A 275 15.21 27.31 13.86
N PHE A 276 16.47 26.88 13.98
CA PHE A 276 16.82 25.64 14.66
C PHE A 276 17.93 25.87 15.67
N SER A 277 18.00 25.01 16.68
CA SER A 277 19.09 24.98 17.65
C SER A 277 19.86 23.68 17.53
N TYR A 278 21.12 23.69 17.97
CA TYR A 278 21.98 22.50 17.99
C TYR A 278 22.87 22.51 19.24
N LYS A 279 23.40 21.35 19.62
CA LYS A 279 24.28 21.22 20.80
C LYS A 279 25.73 21.46 20.42
N SER A 280 26.40 22.37 21.12
CA SER A 280 27.83 22.69 20.93
C SER A 280 28.53 22.83 22.29
N GLY A 281 29.06 21.72 22.79
CA GLY A 281 29.60 21.65 24.16
C GLY A 281 28.50 21.90 25.21
N SER A 282 28.71 22.89 26.08
CA SER A 282 27.71 23.35 27.05
C SER A 282 26.71 24.36 26.50
N ASN A 283 26.87 24.80 25.25
CA ASN A 283 26.06 25.84 24.64
C ASN A 283 25.03 25.25 23.68
N THR A 284 23.90 25.92 23.54
CA THR A 284 22.85 25.59 22.56
C THR A 284 22.62 26.79 21.63
N PRO A 285 23.48 27.01 20.61
CA PRO A 285 23.29 28.11 19.67
C PRO A 285 22.01 27.92 18.85
N GLN A 286 21.50 29.03 18.31
CA GLN A 286 20.38 29.05 17.37
C GLN A 286 20.85 29.59 16.02
N VAL A 287 20.29 29.06 14.93
CA VAL A 287 20.60 29.41 13.55
C VAL A 287 19.29 29.72 12.80
N GLU A 288 19.30 30.77 11.99
CA GLU A 288 18.23 31.07 11.03
C GLU A 288 18.54 30.35 9.71
N GLY A 289 17.60 29.58 9.18
CA GLY A 289 17.63 29.12 7.79
C GLY A 289 16.47 29.74 7.03
N LYS A 290 16.73 30.23 5.81
CA LYS A 290 15.75 30.94 4.98
C LYS A 290 15.20 30.05 3.86
N PHE A 291 13.98 30.35 3.44
CA PHE A 291 13.46 29.89 2.15
C PHE A 291 13.81 30.89 1.06
N SER A 292 14.28 30.37 -0.07
CA SER A 292 14.46 31.10 -1.33
C SER A 292 13.54 30.52 -2.40
N VAL A 293 13.40 31.25 -3.51
CA VAL A 293 12.69 30.76 -4.70
C VAL A 293 13.68 30.62 -5.84
N LEU A 294 13.89 29.38 -6.27
CA LEU A 294 14.67 29.04 -7.45
C LEU A 294 13.78 29.15 -8.69
N VAL A 295 14.24 29.91 -9.68
CA VAL A 295 13.65 29.94 -11.02
C VAL A 295 14.38 28.94 -11.92
N SER A 296 13.66 28.04 -12.57
CA SER A 296 14.17 26.97 -13.42
C SER A 296 13.38 26.90 -14.72
N GLY A 297 14.00 26.41 -15.80
CA GLY A 297 13.32 26.28 -17.11
C GLY A 297 13.23 27.56 -17.94
N GLY A 298 14.10 28.54 -17.70
CA GLY A 298 14.21 29.78 -18.47
C GLY A 298 13.80 31.04 -17.70
N ASP A 299 14.21 32.20 -18.22
CA ASP A 299 13.95 33.50 -17.60
C ASP A 299 12.44 33.81 -17.54
N VAL A 300 12.04 34.65 -16.58
CA VAL A 300 10.68 35.19 -16.39
C VAL A 300 10.75 36.71 -16.42
N ASN A 301 10.52 37.29 -17.59
CA ASN A 301 10.55 38.74 -17.77
C ASN A 301 9.24 39.41 -17.31
N GLN A 302 8.10 38.88 -17.74
CA GLN A 302 6.76 39.26 -17.24
C GLN A 302 5.95 37.99 -16.97
N LEU A 303 5.37 37.87 -15.78
CA LEU A 303 4.65 36.65 -15.39
C LEU A 303 3.47 36.32 -16.32
N LYS A 304 2.77 37.34 -16.83
CA LYS A 304 1.59 37.17 -17.69
C LYS A 304 1.87 36.40 -18.97
N ASP A 305 3.12 36.42 -19.44
CA ASP A 305 3.55 35.78 -20.69
C ASP A 305 3.79 34.26 -20.48
N GLU A 306 4.01 33.83 -19.24
CA GLU A 306 4.08 32.41 -18.83
C GLU A 306 2.70 31.73 -18.80
N CYS A 307 1.62 32.52 -18.79
CA CYS A 307 0.25 32.05 -18.62
C CYS A 307 -0.81 32.95 -19.30
N PRO A 308 -0.72 33.11 -20.64
CA PRO A 308 -1.70 33.88 -21.39
C PRO A 308 -3.12 33.31 -21.25
N ILE A 309 -4.12 34.15 -21.43
CA ILE A 309 -5.52 33.74 -21.48
C ILE A 309 -5.71 32.81 -22.70
N HIS A 310 -6.36 31.67 -22.49
CA HIS A 310 -6.60 30.70 -23.55
C HIS A 310 -7.56 31.26 -24.61
N SER A 311 -7.35 30.91 -25.89
CA SER A 311 -8.09 31.45 -27.04
C SER A 311 -9.61 31.32 -26.91
N ASP A 312 -10.10 30.20 -26.34
CA ASP A 312 -11.51 29.94 -25.98
C ASP A 312 -12.21 31.06 -25.18
N HIS A 313 -11.43 31.92 -24.51
CA HIS A 313 -11.92 32.97 -23.61
C HIS A 313 -11.39 34.38 -23.97
N SER A 314 -10.59 34.51 -25.02
CA SER A 314 -10.10 35.82 -25.50
C SER A 314 -11.20 36.59 -26.23
N THR A 315 -11.29 37.89 -25.97
CA THR A 315 -12.26 38.80 -26.61
C THR A 315 -11.74 39.43 -27.91
N THR A 316 -10.52 39.09 -28.36
CA THR A 316 -9.91 39.69 -29.55
C THR A 316 -10.47 39.06 -30.84
N THR A 317 -11.45 39.72 -31.46
CA THR A 317 -12.05 39.32 -32.74
C THR A 317 -11.09 39.55 -33.92
N GLN A 318 -10.01 38.77 -34.05
CA GLN A 318 -9.21 38.71 -35.28
C GLN A 318 -8.46 37.36 -35.45
N SER A 319 -8.56 36.81 -36.67
CA SER A 319 -7.80 35.66 -37.20
C SER A 319 -8.13 34.22 -36.76
N ASN A 320 -9.27 33.93 -36.12
CA ASN A 320 -9.70 32.54 -35.86
C ASN A 320 -9.65 31.62 -37.12
N ASN A 321 -9.99 32.16 -38.31
CA ASN A 321 -9.86 31.42 -39.56
C ASN A 321 -8.41 30.99 -39.91
N GLN A 322 -7.39 31.81 -39.63
CA GLN A 322 -6.01 31.45 -40.02
C GLN A 322 -5.35 30.47 -39.06
N ILE A 323 -5.59 30.59 -37.75
CA ILE A 323 -5.06 29.65 -36.75
C ILE A 323 -5.75 28.28 -36.89
N GLU A 324 -7.07 28.26 -37.12
CA GLU A 324 -7.80 27.01 -37.35
C GLU A 324 -7.37 26.32 -38.66
N ILE A 325 -7.16 27.08 -39.75
CA ILE A 325 -6.61 26.55 -40.99
C ILE A 325 -5.17 26.03 -40.80
N MET A 326 -4.30 26.77 -40.11
CA MET A 326 -2.92 26.32 -39.84
C MET A 326 -2.85 25.08 -38.95
N ASN A 327 -3.75 24.95 -37.96
CA ASN A 327 -3.85 23.74 -37.15
C ASN A 327 -4.43 22.56 -37.96
N ARG A 328 -5.49 22.76 -38.76
CA ARG A 328 -5.99 21.72 -39.69
C ARG A 328 -4.93 21.29 -40.70
N ILE A 329 -4.10 22.20 -41.21
CA ILE A 329 -2.96 21.89 -42.08
C ILE A 329 -1.88 21.12 -41.30
N LYS A 330 -1.46 21.58 -40.11
CA LYS A 330 -0.49 20.86 -39.27
C LYS A 330 -0.95 19.44 -38.94
N THR A 331 -2.21 19.25 -38.54
CA THR A 331 -2.76 17.92 -38.24
C THR A 331 -2.87 17.06 -39.50
N SER A 332 -3.29 17.61 -40.64
CA SER A 332 -3.34 16.86 -41.90
C SER A 332 -1.95 16.48 -42.42
N VAL A 333 -0.95 17.37 -42.30
CA VAL A 333 0.44 17.10 -42.66
C VAL A 333 1.07 16.09 -41.70
N LYS A 334 0.82 16.19 -40.38
CA LYS A 334 1.30 15.23 -39.38
C LYS A 334 0.68 13.85 -39.60
N LYS A 335 -0.64 13.77 -39.83
CA LYS A 335 -1.38 12.51 -40.10
C LYS A 335 -0.95 11.88 -41.43
N LYS A 336 -0.58 12.70 -42.43
CA LYS A 336 0.03 12.22 -43.66
C LYS A 336 1.47 11.74 -43.46
N LEU A 337 2.32 12.49 -42.72
CA LEU A 337 3.70 12.07 -42.43
C LEU A 337 3.75 10.76 -41.64
N LEU A 338 2.89 10.61 -40.63
CA LEU A 338 2.77 9.38 -39.85
C LEU A 338 2.31 8.21 -40.72
N LYS A 339 1.32 8.42 -41.58
CA LYS A 339 0.88 7.37 -42.50
C LYS A 339 1.94 7.01 -43.54
N ASP A 340 2.60 8.00 -44.13
CA ASP A 340 3.69 7.78 -45.10
C ASP A 340 4.87 7.04 -44.41
N LEU A 341 5.16 7.33 -43.13
CA LEU A 341 6.13 6.61 -42.29
C LEU A 341 5.69 5.18 -41.94
N GLU A 342 4.42 4.96 -41.56
CA GLU A 342 3.87 3.63 -41.27
C GLU A 342 3.83 2.75 -42.52
N ASP A 343 3.44 3.30 -43.67
CA ASP A 343 3.44 2.61 -44.97
C ASP A 343 4.89 2.28 -45.41
N GLU A 344 5.86 3.19 -45.20
CA GLU A 344 7.28 2.95 -45.49
C GLU A 344 7.92 1.94 -44.51
N GLN A 345 7.61 2.02 -43.22
CA GLN A 345 8.06 1.06 -42.19
C GLN A 345 7.44 -0.33 -42.43
N THR A 346 6.17 -0.40 -42.82
CA THR A 346 5.51 -1.67 -43.22
C THR A 346 6.12 -2.25 -44.49
N LYS A 347 6.49 -1.40 -45.46
CA LYS A 347 7.18 -1.83 -46.68
C LYS A 347 8.59 -2.35 -46.39
N ILE A 348 9.37 -1.63 -45.58
CA ILE A 348 10.71 -2.06 -45.14
C ILE A 348 10.63 -3.38 -44.36
N THR A 349 9.65 -3.52 -43.46
CA THR A 349 9.41 -4.76 -42.71
C THR A 349 9.03 -5.93 -43.63
N ARG A 350 8.19 -5.72 -44.66
CA ARG A 350 7.89 -6.75 -45.68
C ARG A 350 9.09 -7.10 -46.54
N GLU A 351 9.87 -6.12 -46.99
CA GLU A 351 11.11 -6.35 -47.76
C GLU A 351 12.19 -7.07 -46.93
N LEU A 352 12.24 -6.84 -45.61
CA LEU A 352 13.07 -7.61 -44.67
C LEU A 352 12.53 -9.04 -44.49
N GLN A 353 11.24 -9.22 -44.24
CA GLN A 353 10.60 -10.54 -44.07
C GLN A 353 10.72 -11.42 -45.33
N ASP A 354 10.62 -10.83 -46.53
CA ASP A 354 10.78 -11.57 -47.79
C ASP A 354 12.26 -11.85 -48.13
N ARG A 355 13.21 -11.01 -47.68
CA ARG A 355 14.64 -11.34 -47.72
C ARG A 355 15.03 -12.45 -46.73
N ILE A 356 14.38 -12.51 -45.58
CA ILE A 356 14.60 -13.55 -44.55
C ILE A 356 14.01 -14.90 -44.98
N ARG A 357 13.00 -14.92 -45.88
CA ARG A 357 12.33 -16.17 -46.33
C ARG A 357 13.12 -17.07 -47.29
N HIS A 358 14.36 -16.72 -47.68
CA HIS A 358 15.09 -17.47 -48.72
C HIS A 358 16.58 -17.75 -48.49
N LYS A 359 17.10 -17.68 -47.25
CA LYS A 359 18.39 -18.33 -46.89
C LYS A 359 18.35 -18.93 -45.49
N ASP A 360 18.88 -20.14 -45.36
CA ASP A 360 19.01 -20.86 -44.09
C ASP A 360 19.77 -20.04 -43.06
N LEU A 361 19.09 -19.65 -41.99
CA LEU A 361 19.65 -18.78 -40.94
C LEU A 361 20.48 -19.55 -39.90
N PHE A 362 20.53 -20.89 -39.99
CA PHE A 362 21.18 -21.75 -39.00
C PHE A 362 22.71 -21.87 -39.15
N SER A 363 23.31 -21.45 -40.28
CA SER A 363 24.77 -21.52 -40.49
C SER A 363 25.53 -20.22 -40.22
N LEU A 364 24.84 -19.11 -39.94
CA LEU A 364 25.45 -17.78 -39.71
C LEU A 364 25.60 -17.40 -38.23
N VAL A 365 25.02 -18.18 -37.32
CA VAL A 365 25.13 -17.92 -35.87
C VAL A 365 26.49 -18.39 -35.31
N GLU A 366 27.06 -19.46 -35.87
CA GLU A 366 28.40 -19.94 -35.46
C GLU A 366 29.53 -19.03 -35.99
N GLU A 367 29.43 -18.56 -37.23
CA GLU A 367 30.46 -17.70 -37.85
C GLU A 367 30.50 -16.28 -37.25
N LYS A 368 29.36 -15.76 -36.77
CA LYS A 368 29.31 -14.45 -36.06
C LYS A 368 30.09 -14.47 -34.74
N ASN A 369 30.15 -15.61 -34.05
CA ASN A 369 30.85 -15.74 -32.77
C ASN A 369 32.38 -15.82 -32.92
N GLU A 370 32.91 -16.19 -34.09
CA GLU A 370 34.35 -16.05 -34.38
C GLU A 370 34.73 -14.62 -34.82
N ILE A 371 33.83 -13.90 -35.48
CA ILE A 371 34.10 -12.54 -35.97
C ILE A 371 33.99 -11.48 -34.85
N LEU A 372 33.03 -11.60 -33.92
CA LEU A 372 32.91 -10.67 -32.79
C LEU A 372 34.10 -10.76 -31.80
N ASN A 373 34.75 -11.92 -31.72
CA ASN A 373 35.94 -12.12 -30.88
C ASN A 373 37.22 -11.49 -31.45
N ASN A 374 37.20 -10.96 -32.68
CA ASN A 374 38.37 -10.40 -33.36
C ASN A 374 38.31 -8.88 -33.61
N PHE A 375 37.33 -8.17 -33.04
CA PHE A 375 37.23 -6.70 -33.11
C PHE A 375 37.06 -6.03 -31.72
N SER A 376 38.02 -6.28 -30.84
CA SER A 376 38.26 -5.42 -29.66
C SER A 376 39.72 -5.49 -29.20
N THR A 377 40.60 -4.87 -29.98
CA THR A 377 41.97 -4.52 -29.59
C THR A 377 42.26 -3.08 -30.02
N ASP A 378 43.05 -2.37 -29.21
CA ASP A 378 43.42 -0.95 -29.34
C ASP A 378 42.30 0.10 -29.27
N GLN A 379 41.80 0.33 -28.03
CA GLN A 379 41.94 1.65 -27.38
C GLN A 379 41.59 1.60 -25.88
N SER A 380 42.55 1.16 -25.04
CA SER A 380 42.40 1.19 -23.57
C SER A 380 43.74 1.21 -22.81
N ASN A 381 44.68 2.08 -23.23
CA ASN A 381 45.99 2.25 -22.58
C ASN A 381 46.19 3.65 -21.96
N GLU A 382 45.27 4.09 -21.07
CA GLU A 382 45.63 5.13 -20.07
C GLU A 382 44.84 5.09 -18.74
N ILE A 383 43.99 4.07 -18.49
CA ILE A 383 43.31 3.87 -17.19
C ILE A 383 43.61 2.46 -16.64
N SER A 384 44.88 2.16 -16.39
CA SER A 384 45.31 0.90 -15.73
C SER A 384 46.35 1.05 -14.61
N PHE A 385 46.80 2.29 -14.33
CA PHE A 385 47.90 2.55 -13.40
C PHE A 385 47.49 2.96 -11.97
N ILE A 386 46.22 3.27 -11.71
CA ILE A 386 45.73 3.62 -10.36
C ILE A 386 45.03 2.43 -9.68
N THR A 387 44.24 1.65 -10.42
CA THR A 387 43.49 0.49 -9.88
C THR A 387 44.37 -0.68 -9.42
N LYS A 388 45.64 -0.72 -9.84
CA LYS A 388 46.59 -1.81 -9.54
C LYS A 388 47.20 -1.78 -8.14
N SER A 389 46.99 -0.71 -7.36
CA SER A 389 47.57 -0.56 -6.02
C SER A 389 46.65 -0.98 -4.87
N ILE A 390 45.40 -1.39 -5.14
CA ILE A 390 44.43 -1.80 -4.10
C ILE A 390 44.11 -3.31 -4.18
N LYS A 391 44.07 -3.91 -5.38
CA LYS A 391 43.86 -5.37 -5.54
C LYS A 391 45.16 -6.18 -5.41
N SER A 392 45.70 -6.26 -4.20
CA SER A 392 46.60 -7.35 -3.82
C SER A 392 46.14 -8.03 -2.53
N LYS A 393 45.66 -9.29 -2.67
CA LYS A 393 45.23 -10.27 -1.64
C LYS A 393 43.72 -10.46 -1.35
N SER A 394 42.93 -10.85 -2.34
CA SER A 394 42.10 -12.08 -2.27
C SER A 394 41.61 -12.47 -3.67
N ASN A 395 41.25 -13.75 -3.86
CA ASN A 395 40.55 -14.24 -5.06
C ASN A 395 39.06 -14.38 -4.73
N ASP A 396 38.35 -13.26 -4.56
CA ASP A 396 36.90 -13.26 -4.30
C ASP A 396 36.08 -12.92 -5.55
N ILE A 397 34.99 -13.69 -5.72
CA ILE A 397 33.93 -13.46 -6.70
C ILE A 397 33.05 -12.31 -6.21
N SER A 398 32.53 -11.49 -7.12
CA SER A 398 31.60 -10.40 -6.76
C SER A 398 30.37 -10.95 -6.01
N PRO A 399 29.95 -10.37 -4.88
CA PRO A 399 28.79 -10.86 -4.10
C PRO A 399 27.46 -10.71 -4.85
N TYR A 400 27.43 -9.93 -5.93
CA TYR A 400 26.31 -9.84 -6.85
C TYR A 400 26.76 -9.75 -8.31
N GLN A 401 25.88 -10.16 -9.21
CA GLN A 401 25.97 -9.99 -10.66
C GLN A 401 24.93 -8.96 -11.10
N VAL A 402 25.34 -8.03 -11.97
CA VAL A 402 24.47 -7.00 -12.58
C VAL A 402 24.14 -7.42 -14.00
N TYR A 403 22.88 -7.26 -14.40
CA TYR A 403 22.45 -7.42 -15.79
C TYR A 403 22.34 -6.04 -16.44
N ALA A 404 22.66 -5.94 -17.73
CA ALA A 404 22.49 -4.69 -18.47
C ALA A 404 21.03 -4.21 -18.32
N PRO A 405 20.78 -2.93 -17.98
CA PRO A 405 19.42 -2.43 -17.81
C PRO A 405 18.68 -2.31 -19.14
N TYR A 406 17.35 -2.24 -19.07
CA TYR A 406 16.52 -1.85 -20.19
C TYR A 406 15.78 -0.52 -19.89
N PRO A 407 15.83 0.49 -20.79
CA PRO A 407 16.78 0.61 -21.89
C PRO A 407 18.23 0.72 -21.39
N GLN A 408 19.19 0.36 -22.25
CA GLN A 408 20.61 0.41 -21.91
C GLN A 408 21.14 1.86 -21.74
N TYR A 409 20.49 2.82 -22.40
CA TYR A 409 20.84 4.24 -22.39
C TYR A 409 19.62 5.05 -21.98
N GLY A 410 19.84 6.17 -21.27
CA GLY A 410 18.76 6.96 -20.67
C GLY A 410 18.43 6.50 -19.25
N THR A 411 17.17 6.66 -18.84
CA THR A 411 16.68 6.21 -17.53
C THR A 411 16.22 4.76 -17.62
N PRO A 412 16.82 3.81 -16.87
CA PRO A 412 16.35 2.42 -16.87
C PRO A 412 14.91 2.27 -16.37
N GLU A 413 14.09 1.59 -17.17
CA GLU A 413 12.72 1.20 -16.88
C GLU A 413 12.68 -0.13 -16.11
N VAL A 414 13.59 -1.06 -16.44
CA VAL A 414 13.75 -2.36 -15.79
C VAL A 414 15.23 -2.64 -15.55
N ARG A 415 15.55 -3.23 -14.40
CA ARG A 415 16.91 -3.73 -14.08
C ARG A 415 16.82 -5.11 -13.46
N ALA A 416 17.88 -5.89 -13.58
CA ALA A 416 18.01 -7.16 -12.88
C ALA A 416 19.38 -7.31 -12.20
N TYR A 417 19.37 -8.00 -11.07
CA TYR A 417 20.56 -8.39 -10.32
C TYR A 417 20.43 -9.84 -9.86
N ARG A 418 21.55 -10.47 -9.56
CA ARG A 418 21.59 -11.76 -8.87
C ARG A 418 22.54 -11.67 -7.69
N LEU A 419 22.01 -11.83 -6.47
CA LEU A 419 22.80 -11.95 -5.25
C LEU A 419 23.38 -13.37 -5.24
N THR A 420 24.68 -13.50 -5.57
CA THR A 420 25.27 -14.78 -6.00
C THR A 420 25.36 -15.78 -4.85
N ASN A 421 25.79 -15.33 -3.67
CA ASN A 421 25.91 -16.14 -2.46
C ASN A 421 24.55 -16.67 -1.98
N GLU A 422 23.50 -15.84 -2.09
CA GLU A 422 22.17 -16.15 -1.55
C GLU A 422 21.25 -16.85 -2.58
N LYS A 423 21.69 -16.98 -3.84
CA LYS A 423 20.87 -17.43 -4.98
C LYS A 423 19.53 -16.69 -5.08
N VAL A 424 19.55 -15.38 -4.90
CA VAL A 424 18.36 -14.52 -5.01
C VAL A 424 18.44 -13.72 -6.31
N GLY A 425 17.41 -13.83 -7.15
CA GLY A 425 17.21 -12.93 -8.28
C GLY A 425 16.52 -11.66 -7.80
N VAL A 426 16.88 -10.51 -8.35
CA VAL A 426 16.20 -9.24 -8.10
C VAL A 426 15.73 -8.70 -9.45
N LEU A 427 14.45 -8.38 -9.56
CA LEU A 427 13.85 -7.67 -10.68
C LEU A 427 13.36 -6.30 -10.19
N ILE A 428 13.91 -5.22 -10.73
CA ILE A 428 13.43 -3.86 -10.46
C ILE A 428 12.54 -3.43 -11.61
N ILE A 429 11.30 -3.03 -11.31
CA ILE A 429 10.38 -2.45 -12.29
C ILE A 429 10.16 -0.98 -11.89
N GLN A 430 10.79 -0.06 -12.61
CA GLN A 430 10.81 1.37 -12.29
C GLN A 430 9.58 2.12 -12.84
N THR A 431 8.96 1.60 -13.90
CA THR A 431 7.74 2.13 -14.53
C THR A 431 6.94 1.01 -15.20
N PHE A 432 5.63 1.20 -15.36
CA PHE A 432 4.77 0.42 -16.26
C PHE A 432 4.35 1.21 -17.51
N ASP A 433 5.01 2.33 -17.80
CA ASP A 433 4.90 3.10 -19.03
C ASP A 433 6.22 3.05 -19.82
N PRO A 434 6.61 1.91 -20.41
CA PRO A 434 7.86 1.79 -21.13
C PRO A 434 7.77 2.40 -22.54
N ASP A 435 8.91 2.92 -23.03
CA ASP A 435 9.08 3.48 -24.37
C ASP A 435 8.81 2.43 -25.47
N ASN A 436 9.18 1.17 -25.22
CA ASN A 436 8.87 0.03 -26.08
C ASN A 436 8.43 -1.20 -25.28
N LEU A 437 7.19 -1.62 -25.52
CA LEU A 437 6.50 -2.69 -24.79
C LEU A 437 7.09 -4.07 -25.07
N ASN A 438 7.44 -4.35 -26.34
CA ASN A 438 8.01 -5.62 -26.75
C ASN A 438 9.37 -5.83 -26.08
N SER A 439 10.25 -4.82 -26.09
CA SER A 439 11.57 -4.90 -25.45
C SER A 439 11.49 -4.96 -23.92
N PHE A 440 10.50 -4.29 -23.30
CA PHE A 440 10.20 -4.42 -21.87
C PHE A 440 9.80 -5.86 -21.51
N ALA A 441 8.84 -6.44 -22.25
CA ALA A 441 8.36 -7.81 -22.03
C ALA A 441 9.47 -8.85 -22.32
N GLU A 442 10.24 -8.66 -23.39
CA GLU A 442 11.39 -9.48 -23.77
C GLU A 442 12.43 -9.51 -22.64
N TYR A 443 12.80 -8.35 -22.10
CA TYR A 443 13.80 -8.22 -21.04
C TYR A 443 13.41 -8.99 -19.78
N ILE A 444 12.18 -8.79 -19.31
CA ILE A 444 11.63 -9.49 -18.14
C ILE A 444 11.55 -11.00 -18.43
N ALA A 445 11.04 -11.40 -19.59
CA ALA A 445 10.91 -12.81 -19.95
C ALA A 445 12.25 -13.54 -20.04
N GLN A 446 13.26 -12.93 -20.67
CA GLN A 446 14.61 -13.51 -20.77
C GLN A 446 15.30 -13.61 -19.40
N THR A 447 15.19 -12.57 -18.57
CA THR A 447 15.74 -12.57 -17.20
C THR A 447 15.13 -13.68 -16.36
N ILE A 448 13.79 -13.80 -16.36
CA ILE A 448 13.08 -14.80 -15.56
C ILE A 448 13.33 -16.23 -16.08
N LYS A 449 13.49 -16.42 -17.41
CA LYS A 449 13.96 -17.70 -17.98
C LYS A 449 15.33 -18.11 -17.45
N GLN A 450 16.28 -17.18 -17.37
CA GLN A 450 17.63 -17.47 -16.85
C GLN A 450 17.60 -17.81 -15.35
N PHE A 451 16.80 -17.08 -14.57
CA PHE A 451 16.63 -17.28 -13.13
C PHE A 451 15.96 -18.63 -12.79
N THR A 452 15.03 -19.10 -13.62
CA THR A 452 14.27 -20.35 -13.39
C THR A 452 14.90 -21.61 -14.01
N LEU A 453 15.93 -21.47 -14.85
CA LEU A 453 16.61 -22.59 -15.51
C LEU A 453 17.43 -23.42 -14.49
N LYS A 454 16.82 -24.47 -13.94
CA LYS A 454 17.45 -25.38 -12.97
C LYS A 454 18.77 -25.95 -13.52
N GLY A 455 19.85 -25.76 -12.77
CA GLY A 455 21.21 -26.18 -13.15
C GLY A 455 21.95 -25.21 -14.07
N GLY A 456 21.30 -24.13 -14.55
CA GLY A 456 21.96 -23.04 -15.27
C GLY A 456 22.78 -22.13 -14.36
N GLU A 457 23.77 -21.44 -14.94
CA GLU A 457 24.69 -20.55 -14.20
C GLU A 457 23.96 -19.48 -13.39
N HIS A 458 22.90 -18.91 -13.95
CA HIS A 458 22.10 -17.82 -13.37
C HIS A 458 20.92 -18.28 -12.51
N TYR A 459 20.79 -19.59 -12.25
CA TYR A 459 19.68 -20.12 -11.45
C TYR A 459 19.59 -19.44 -10.07
N VAL A 460 18.35 -19.17 -9.64
CA VAL A 460 18.00 -18.58 -8.33
C VAL A 460 16.91 -19.41 -7.67
N GLU A 461 16.91 -19.45 -6.34
CA GLU A 461 15.91 -20.17 -5.54
C GLU A 461 14.78 -19.24 -5.09
N ARG A 462 15.01 -17.93 -5.11
CA ARG A 462 14.07 -16.89 -4.67
C ARG A 462 14.10 -15.67 -5.60
N LEU A 463 13.01 -14.92 -5.64
CA LEU A 463 12.87 -13.69 -6.42
C LEU A 463 12.47 -12.50 -5.51
N ILE A 464 13.20 -11.39 -5.63
CA ILE A 464 12.80 -10.09 -5.12
C ILE A 464 12.24 -9.27 -6.29
N ILE A 465 11.09 -8.63 -6.10
CA ILE A 465 10.51 -7.67 -7.05
C ILE A 465 10.49 -6.30 -6.37
N ASP A 466 11.34 -5.37 -6.83
CA ASP A 466 11.43 -4.02 -6.27
C ASP A 466 10.66 -3.03 -7.15
N VAL A 467 9.65 -2.39 -6.57
CA VAL A 467 8.79 -1.39 -7.24
C VAL A 467 8.80 -0.04 -6.53
N ARG A 468 9.80 0.22 -5.67
CA ARG A 468 9.97 1.51 -4.98
C ARG A 468 10.05 2.66 -5.98
N GLY A 469 9.30 3.73 -5.70
CA GLY A 469 9.20 4.91 -6.56
C GLY A 469 8.50 4.71 -7.92
N ASN A 470 7.89 3.55 -8.22
CA ASN A 470 7.23 3.31 -9.51
C ASN A 470 5.85 4.01 -9.58
N GLY A 471 5.73 5.04 -10.42
CA GLY A 471 4.50 5.84 -10.58
C GLY A 471 3.35 5.13 -11.31
N GLY A 472 3.54 3.90 -11.79
CA GLY A 472 2.61 3.14 -12.61
C GLY A 472 2.83 3.37 -14.11
N GLY A 473 1.75 3.48 -14.87
CA GLY A 473 1.82 3.59 -16.34
C GLY A 473 0.63 2.94 -17.04
N LYS A 474 0.87 2.22 -18.13
CA LYS A 474 -0.16 1.53 -18.93
C LYS A 474 -0.70 0.30 -18.17
N VAL A 475 -1.96 0.33 -17.75
CA VAL A 475 -2.60 -0.75 -16.95
C VAL A 475 -2.37 -2.14 -17.56
N ARG A 476 -2.50 -2.28 -18.89
CA ARG A 476 -2.26 -3.55 -19.58
C ARG A 476 -0.90 -4.18 -19.26
N ILE A 477 0.18 -3.40 -19.19
CA ILE A 477 1.54 -3.91 -18.99
C ILE A 477 1.71 -4.42 -17.57
N GLY A 478 1.14 -3.73 -16.57
CA GLY A 478 1.07 -4.24 -15.20
C GLY A 478 0.33 -5.58 -15.12
N ARG A 479 -0.83 -5.71 -15.78
CA ARG A 479 -1.62 -6.97 -15.75
C ARG A 479 -0.96 -8.11 -16.50
N GLN A 480 -0.35 -7.87 -17.65
CA GLN A 480 0.36 -8.89 -18.41
C GLN A 480 1.64 -9.33 -17.68
N THR A 481 2.41 -8.39 -17.11
CA THR A 481 3.58 -8.70 -16.27
C THR A 481 3.17 -9.53 -15.04
N LEU A 482 2.05 -9.20 -14.39
CA LEU A 482 1.52 -9.98 -13.27
C LEU A 482 1.16 -11.41 -13.69
N ASN A 483 0.45 -11.58 -14.81
CA ASN A 483 0.04 -12.87 -15.34
C ASN A 483 1.21 -13.71 -15.91
N PHE A 484 2.33 -13.06 -16.26
CA PHE A 484 3.57 -13.72 -16.63
C PHE A 484 4.35 -14.20 -15.39
N LEU A 485 4.54 -13.34 -14.38
CA LEU A 485 5.29 -13.67 -13.17
C LEU A 485 4.55 -14.63 -12.24
N PHE A 486 3.22 -14.52 -12.19
CA PHE A 486 2.33 -15.33 -11.34
C PHE A 486 1.16 -15.90 -12.16
N PRO A 487 1.36 -16.92 -13.02
CA PRO A 487 0.26 -17.50 -13.79
C PRO A 487 -0.91 -18.04 -12.93
N GLN A 488 -0.65 -18.34 -11.65
CA GLN A 488 -1.65 -18.72 -10.65
C GLN A 488 -2.50 -17.55 -10.11
N VAL A 489 -2.32 -16.31 -10.61
CA VAL A 489 -3.13 -15.13 -10.23
C VAL A 489 -4.64 -15.34 -10.42
N GLY A 490 -5.04 -16.11 -11.44
CA GLY A 490 -6.45 -16.42 -11.71
C GLY A 490 -7.34 -15.21 -12.01
N HIS A 491 -8.65 -15.44 -12.05
CA HIS A 491 -9.67 -14.40 -12.29
C HIS A 491 -10.15 -13.75 -10.98
N PRO A 492 -10.53 -12.46 -10.96
CA PRO A 492 -10.30 -11.46 -12.00
C PRO A 492 -8.82 -11.10 -12.12
N LEU A 493 -8.29 -11.05 -13.35
CA LEU A 493 -6.94 -10.56 -13.64
C LEU A 493 -6.91 -9.03 -13.73
N TYR A 494 -7.91 -8.47 -14.41
CA TYR A 494 -8.12 -7.03 -14.58
C TYR A 494 -8.87 -6.45 -13.38
N GLN A 495 -8.83 -5.13 -13.21
CA GLN A 495 -9.61 -4.48 -12.16
C GLN A 495 -11.09 -4.48 -12.52
N ILE A 496 -11.92 -4.71 -11.51
CA ILE A 496 -13.35 -4.42 -11.61
C ILE A 496 -13.49 -2.92 -11.40
N ASP A 497 -14.09 -2.22 -12.35
CA ASP A 497 -14.26 -0.78 -12.37
C ASP A 497 -15.75 -0.39 -12.46
N ASP A 498 -16.08 0.81 -11.97
CA ASP A 498 -17.28 1.56 -12.34
C ASP A 498 -16.91 2.97 -12.85
N GLU A 499 -17.87 3.67 -13.47
CA GLU A 499 -17.69 5.05 -13.93
C GLU A 499 -18.92 5.90 -13.55
N MET A 500 -18.70 7.16 -13.16
CA MET A 500 -19.80 8.08 -12.85
C MET A 500 -20.55 8.53 -14.10
N LYS A 501 -21.88 8.53 -14.02
CA LYS A 501 -22.78 8.96 -15.09
C LYS A 501 -22.96 10.48 -15.09
N THR A 502 -22.21 11.15 -15.95
CA THR A 502 -22.26 12.61 -16.14
C THR A 502 -22.23 13.00 -17.61
N ASP A 503 -22.51 14.26 -17.92
CA ASP A 503 -22.49 14.78 -19.30
C ASP A 503 -21.13 14.59 -19.99
N ILE A 504 -20.03 14.80 -19.25
CA ILE A 504 -18.67 14.63 -19.75
C ILE A 504 -18.34 13.15 -20.00
N ASN A 505 -18.58 12.28 -19.00
CA ASN A 505 -18.32 10.85 -19.13
C ASN A 505 -19.23 10.18 -20.17
N GLU A 506 -20.47 10.66 -20.37
CA GLU A 506 -21.40 10.13 -21.37
C GLU A 506 -20.86 10.33 -22.79
N GLN A 507 -20.26 11.49 -23.06
CA GLN A 507 -19.67 11.74 -24.39
C GLN A 507 -18.40 10.92 -24.60
N MET A 508 -17.53 10.81 -23.58
CA MET A 508 -16.30 10.02 -23.65
C MET A 508 -16.60 8.51 -23.80
N ALA A 509 -17.58 7.98 -23.06
CA ALA A 509 -17.97 6.58 -23.06
C ALA A 509 -18.46 6.07 -24.43
N LYS A 510 -18.95 6.95 -25.32
CA LYS A 510 -19.35 6.56 -26.69
C LYS A 510 -18.19 6.00 -27.50
N LEU A 511 -16.98 6.54 -27.33
CA LEU A 511 -15.78 6.00 -27.98
C LEU A 511 -15.44 4.63 -27.40
N THR A 512 -15.46 4.49 -26.08
CA THR A 512 -15.20 3.21 -25.40
C THR A 512 -16.21 2.13 -25.82
N ALA A 513 -17.50 2.47 -25.94
CA ALA A 513 -18.54 1.58 -26.45
C ALA A 513 -18.31 1.20 -27.91
N TYR A 514 -17.96 2.15 -28.78
CA TYR A 514 -17.62 1.90 -30.19
C TYR A 514 -16.42 0.97 -30.33
N ILE A 515 -15.32 1.22 -29.59
CA ILE A 515 -14.15 0.35 -29.57
C ILE A 515 -14.53 -1.06 -29.08
N THR A 516 -15.37 -1.14 -28.03
CA THR A 516 -15.87 -2.41 -27.47
C THR A 516 -16.71 -3.23 -28.45
N GLU A 517 -17.50 -2.58 -29.31
CA GLU A 517 -18.36 -3.25 -30.29
C GLU A 517 -17.63 -3.60 -31.60
N TYR A 518 -16.73 -2.73 -32.07
CA TYR A 518 -16.15 -2.81 -33.42
C TYR A 518 -14.64 -3.10 -33.47
N GLN A 519 -13.89 -2.89 -32.38
CA GLN A 519 -12.42 -3.00 -32.33
C GLN A 519 -11.89 -3.93 -31.22
N TYR A 520 -12.75 -4.77 -30.63
CA TYR A 520 -12.40 -5.71 -29.56
C TYR A 520 -11.30 -6.72 -29.85
N ASN A 521 -10.91 -6.86 -31.12
CA ASN A 521 -9.83 -7.74 -31.54
C ASN A 521 -8.44 -7.12 -31.37
N THR A 522 -8.33 -5.80 -31.31
CA THR A 522 -7.06 -5.05 -31.39
C THR A 522 -6.83 -4.09 -30.22
N ASP A 523 -7.90 -3.64 -29.58
CA ASP A 523 -7.87 -2.52 -28.62
C ASP A 523 -8.34 -2.92 -27.22
N GLU A 524 -8.22 -1.99 -26.27
CA GLU A 524 -8.75 -2.15 -24.91
C GLU A 524 -10.28 -2.05 -24.91
N VAL A 525 -10.96 -3.02 -24.28
CA VAL A 525 -12.42 -3.12 -24.35
C VAL A 525 -13.08 -3.42 -23.03
N VAL A 526 -14.33 -2.99 -22.92
CA VAL A 526 -15.17 -3.21 -21.74
C VAL A 526 -15.82 -4.59 -21.82
N LEU A 527 -15.48 -5.46 -20.87
CA LEU A 527 -16.09 -6.79 -20.75
C LEU A 527 -16.95 -6.90 -19.49
N ASP A 528 -17.91 -7.81 -19.55
CA ASP A 528 -18.64 -8.27 -18.38
C ASP A 528 -17.76 -9.07 -17.42
N ILE A 529 -17.92 -8.84 -16.11
CA ILE A 529 -17.01 -9.32 -15.06
C ILE A 529 -17.06 -10.84 -14.84
N GLU A 530 -18.20 -11.48 -15.17
CA GLU A 530 -18.40 -12.91 -14.96
C GLU A 530 -18.20 -13.73 -16.23
N THR A 531 -18.66 -13.21 -17.36
CA THR A 531 -18.69 -13.94 -18.63
C THR A 531 -17.53 -13.62 -19.56
N MET A 532 -16.79 -12.53 -19.31
CA MET A 532 -15.77 -11.96 -20.20
C MET A 532 -16.28 -11.69 -21.64
N GLN A 533 -17.59 -11.54 -21.81
CA GLN A 533 -18.20 -11.12 -23.07
C GLN A 533 -18.20 -9.60 -23.20
N GLN A 534 -18.20 -9.11 -24.44
CA GLN A 534 -18.23 -7.68 -24.75
C GLN A 534 -19.47 -7.00 -24.14
N LYS A 535 -19.27 -5.87 -23.48
CA LYS A 535 -20.33 -5.10 -22.82
C LYS A 535 -20.35 -3.64 -23.32
N PRO A 536 -20.60 -3.39 -24.62
CA PRO A 536 -20.64 -2.02 -25.16
C PRO A 536 -21.75 -1.17 -24.53
N THR A 537 -22.78 -1.81 -23.95
CA THR A 537 -23.88 -1.17 -23.23
C THR A 537 -23.58 -0.80 -21.77
N TYR A 538 -22.35 -1.00 -21.27
CA TYR A 538 -22.00 -0.78 -19.85
C TYR A 538 -22.46 0.56 -19.28
N TYR A 539 -22.38 1.63 -20.09
CA TYR A 539 -22.74 2.98 -19.67
C TYR A 539 -24.27 3.23 -19.69
N THR A 540 -25.00 2.57 -20.58
CA THR A 540 -26.42 2.87 -20.87
C THR A 540 -27.41 1.87 -20.26
N GLN A 541 -26.99 0.64 -19.98
CA GLN A 541 -27.87 -0.48 -19.62
C GLN A 541 -28.55 -0.35 -18.25
N SER A 542 -27.80 0.04 -17.23
CA SER A 542 -28.21 0.01 -15.82
C SER A 542 -27.50 1.12 -15.04
N THR A 543 -28.13 1.61 -13.98
CA THR A 543 -27.60 2.70 -13.14
C THR A 543 -27.59 2.27 -11.68
N ILE A 544 -26.39 2.13 -11.12
CA ILE A 544 -26.17 1.94 -9.69
C ILE A 544 -26.13 3.31 -9.01
N LYS A 545 -26.57 3.43 -7.75
CA LYS A 545 -26.47 4.68 -6.97
C LYS A 545 -25.56 4.49 -5.77
N ARG A 546 -24.60 5.39 -5.59
CA ARG A 546 -23.81 5.50 -4.36
C ARG A 546 -24.12 6.83 -3.67
N THR A 547 -24.35 6.79 -2.37
CA THR A 547 -24.66 7.97 -1.57
C THR A 547 -23.68 8.06 -0.41
N THR A 548 -22.94 9.17 -0.36
CA THR A 548 -22.00 9.45 0.74
C THR A 548 -22.47 10.67 1.53
N THR A 549 -22.55 10.52 2.84
CA THR A 549 -22.94 11.58 3.79
C THR A 549 -21.73 11.98 4.63
N SER A 550 -21.52 13.29 4.77
CA SER A 550 -20.43 13.87 5.55
C SER A 550 -20.48 13.45 7.03
N LYS A 551 -19.33 13.40 7.70
CA LYS A 551 -19.20 12.93 9.10
C LYS A 551 -20.11 13.63 10.11
N ASN A 552 -20.42 14.90 9.87
CA ASN A 552 -21.31 15.72 10.69
C ASN A 552 -22.79 15.70 10.23
N SER A 553 -23.13 14.86 9.25
CA SER A 553 -24.45 14.73 8.61
C SER A 553 -25.02 16.02 7.99
N SER A 554 -24.21 17.06 7.80
CA SER A 554 -24.67 18.35 7.25
C SER A 554 -24.84 18.35 5.73
N LYS A 555 -24.17 17.42 5.02
CA LYS A 555 -24.17 17.31 3.56
C LYS A 555 -24.22 15.84 3.15
N SER A 556 -24.91 15.57 2.05
CA SER A 556 -24.97 14.26 1.42
C SER A 556 -24.95 14.44 -0.09
N LEU A 557 -24.22 13.59 -0.80
CA LEU A 557 -24.17 13.55 -2.26
C LEU A 557 -24.49 12.14 -2.74
N THR A 558 -25.41 12.04 -3.70
CA THR A 558 -25.72 10.81 -4.42
C THR A 558 -25.20 10.93 -5.84
N VAL A 559 -24.47 9.92 -6.29
CA VAL A 559 -23.96 9.80 -7.66
C VAL A 559 -24.56 8.58 -8.33
N ASP A 560 -24.82 8.72 -9.62
CA ASP A 560 -25.25 7.64 -10.50
C ASP A 560 -23.99 7.04 -11.15
N LEU A 561 -23.88 5.71 -11.15
CA LEU A 561 -22.74 4.92 -11.62
C LEU A 561 -23.19 3.94 -12.71
N THR A 562 -22.26 3.52 -13.57
CA THR A 562 -22.47 2.38 -14.49
C THR A 562 -22.69 1.07 -13.73
N ASP A 563 -23.04 0.00 -14.46
CA ASP A 563 -22.72 -1.34 -13.97
C ASP A 563 -21.21 -1.48 -13.78
N LYS A 564 -20.80 -2.45 -12.95
CA LYS A 564 -19.41 -2.91 -12.89
C LYS A 564 -19.01 -3.60 -14.20
N PHE A 565 -17.75 -3.43 -14.58
CA PHE A 565 -17.11 -4.01 -15.76
C PHE A 565 -15.61 -4.24 -15.52
N VAL A 566 -14.91 -4.85 -16.49
CA VAL A 566 -13.44 -4.86 -16.53
C VAL A 566 -12.93 -4.21 -17.81
N MET A 567 -11.85 -3.44 -17.73
CA MET A 567 -11.07 -2.98 -18.90
C MET A 567 -10.10 -4.10 -19.30
N TYR A 568 -10.35 -4.77 -20.42
CA TYR A 568 -9.60 -5.93 -20.89
C TYR A 568 -8.71 -5.60 -22.09
N MET A 569 -7.48 -6.12 -22.05
CA MET A 569 -6.54 -6.11 -23.18
C MET A 569 -5.68 -7.39 -23.17
N GLY A 570 -6.35 -8.54 -23.09
CA GLY A 570 -5.72 -9.87 -23.17
C GLY A 570 -5.70 -10.46 -24.59
N ASN A 571 -6.39 -9.79 -25.52
CA ASN A 571 -6.31 -9.98 -26.97
C ASN A 571 -4.92 -9.69 -27.56
N SER A 572 -4.06 -8.97 -26.83
CA SER A 572 -2.68 -8.63 -27.21
C SER A 572 -1.74 -8.71 -26.00
N ASP A 573 -1.43 -9.93 -25.54
CA ASP A 573 -0.48 -10.18 -24.45
C ASP A 573 0.98 -10.11 -24.95
N ASP A 574 1.69 -9.03 -24.59
CA ASP A 574 3.06 -8.73 -25.01
C ASP A 574 4.08 -9.81 -24.55
N PHE A 575 3.74 -10.66 -23.57
CA PHE A 575 4.61 -11.72 -23.08
C PHE A 575 4.44 -13.06 -23.83
N LEU A 576 3.29 -13.30 -24.49
CA LEU A 576 3.03 -14.59 -25.16
C LEU A 576 4.11 -15.00 -26.18
N PRO A 577 4.61 -14.11 -27.08
CA PRO A 577 5.65 -14.47 -28.05
C PRO A 577 6.92 -15.02 -27.40
N PHE A 578 7.26 -14.54 -26.21
CA PHE A 578 8.46 -14.96 -25.48
C PHE A 578 8.26 -16.25 -24.68
N THR A 579 7.05 -16.81 -24.61
CA THR A 579 6.76 -18.02 -23.82
C THR A 579 6.44 -19.26 -24.66
N ALA A 580 6.26 -19.15 -25.97
CA ALA A 580 5.78 -20.22 -26.84
C ALA A 580 6.49 -21.58 -26.64
N ASP A 581 7.83 -21.59 -26.70
CA ASP A 581 8.66 -22.79 -26.59
C ASP A 581 9.34 -22.91 -25.21
N TRP A 582 8.63 -22.56 -24.12
CA TRP A 582 9.18 -22.60 -22.76
C TRP A 582 8.47 -23.64 -21.89
N ASP A 583 9.23 -24.58 -21.32
CA ASP A 583 8.70 -25.67 -20.48
C ASP A 583 7.93 -25.19 -19.22
N LEU A 584 8.15 -23.94 -18.79
CA LEU A 584 7.45 -23.29 -17.68
C LEU A 584 6.35 -22.32 -18.11
N LYS A 585 5.99 -22.28 -19.40
CA LYS A 585 4.85 -21.49 -19.91
C LYS A 585 3.61 -21.80 -19.09
N ARG A 586 3.04 -20.76 -18.47
CA ARG A 586 1.83 -20.81 -17.62
C ARG A 586 1.92 -21.91 -16.54
N LYS A 587 3.09 -22.04 -15.89
CA LYS A 587 3.28 -22.80 -14.65
C LYS A 587 3.76 -21.86 -13.54
N GLU A 588 3.58 -22.25 -12.29
CA GLU A 588 4.13 -21.53 -11.14
C GLU A 588 5.66 -21.44 -11.29
N LEU A 589 6.18 -20.21 -11.38
CA LEU A 589 7.61 -19.95 -11.60
C LEU A 589 8.39 -19.98 -10.28
N PHE A 590 7.79 -19.41 -9.23
CA PHE A 590 8.27 -19.40 -7.86
C PHE A 590 7.05 -19.53 -6.94
N SER A 591 7.18 -20.31 -5.86
CA SER A 591 6.15 -20.38 -4.84
C SER A 591 6.06 -19.08 -4.04
N PRO A 592 4.88 -18.67 -3.54
CA PRO A 592 4.70 -17.38 -2.84
C PRO A 592 5.68 -17.12 -1.69
N GLU A 593 6.06 -18.14 -0.92
CA GLU A 593 7.06 -18.03 0.17
C GLU A 593 8.50 -17.70 -0.32
N ASN A 594 8.76 -17.90 -1.61
CA ASN A 594 10.05 -17.63 -2.27
C ASN A 594 10.04 -16.35 -3.11
N VAL A 595 8.97 -15.56 -3.05
CA VAL A 595 8.88 -14.23 -3.68
C VAL A 595 8.72 -13.15 -2.61
N ILE A 596 9.51 -12.09 -2.69
CA ILE A 596 9.34 -10.88 -1.85
C ILE A 596 9.16 -9.66 -2.77
N VAL A 597 8.02 -9.00 -2.67
CA VAL A 597 7.80 -7.68 -3.27
C VAL A 597 8.22 -6.60 -2.28
N ILE A 598 8.95 -5.59 -2.76
CA ILE A 598 9.43 -4.48 -1.96
C ILE A 598 8.73 -3.20 -2.39
N SER A 599 8.07 -2.53 -1.45
CA SER A 599 7.39 -1.25 -1.67
C SER A 599 7.66 -0.24 -0.55
N ASP A 600 7.82 1.02 -0.94
CA ASP A 600 7.88 2.22 -0.08
C ASP A 600 6.49 2.88 0.09
N GLY A 601 5.46 2.26 -0.48
CA GLY A 601 4.11 2.79 -0.62
C GLY A 601 4.00 3.90 -1.69
N VAL A 602 5.10 4.28 -2.37
CA VAL A 602 5.10 5.24 -3.48
C VAL A 602 4.52 4.62 -4.76
N CYS A 603 4.61 3.30 -4.88
CA CYS A 603 4.03 2.48 -5.95
C CYS A 603 2.57 2.89 -6.27
N ALA A 604 2.36 3.61 -7.39
CA ALA A 604 1.11 4.30 -7.71
C ALA A 604 0.41 3.74 -8.95
N SER A 605 -0.88 4.03 -9.14
CA SER A 605 -1.60 3.71 -10.38
C SER A 605 -1.50 2.22 -10.73
N THR A 606 -1.13 1.88 -11.97
CA THR A 606 -0.79 0.52 -12.43
C THR A 606 0.17 -0.24 -11.50
N CYS A 607 1.13 0.44 -10.84
CA CYS A 607 1.99 -0.21 -9.86
C CYS A 607 1.20 -0.63 -8.62
N SER A 608 0.41 0.28 -8.04
CA SER A 608 -0.45 -0.04 -6.88
C SER A 608 -1.40 -1.18 -7.20
N GLN A 609 -2.02 -1.12 -8.38
CA GLN A 609 -2.83 -2.20 -8.93
C GLN A 609 -2.07 -3.55 -8.97
N PHE A 610 -0.82 -3.57 -9.41
CA PHE A 610 0.04 -4.75 -9.45
C PHE A 610 0.34 -5.30 -8.04
N VAL A 611 0.82 -4.47 -7.09
CA VAL A 611 1.18 -4.95 -5.75
C VAL A 611 -0.02 -5.26 -4.86
N LYS A 612 -1.10 -4.48 -4.93
CA LYS A 612 -2.34 -4.80 -4.20
C LYS A 612 -2.98 -6.09 -4.71
N HIS A 613 -2.79 -6.45 -5.99
CA HIS A 613 -3.21 -7.76 -6.49
C HIS A 613 -2.37 -8.89 -5.89
N ILE A 614 -1.04 -8.75 -5.84
CA ILE A 614 -0.14 -9.72 -5.20
C ILE A 614 -0.51 -9.91 -3.72
N GLY A 615 -0.71 -8.82 -2.98
CA GLY A 615 -1.05 -8.86 -1.55
C GLY A 615 -2.42 -9.48 -1.29
N LEU A 616 -3.46 -9.04 -2.00
CA LEU A 616 -4.84 -9.54 -1.81
C LEU A 616 -5.03 -11.00 -2.25
N LYS A 617 -4.23 -11.49 -3.20
CA LYS A 617 -4.24 -12.90 -3.63
C LYS A 617 -3.09 -13.75 -3.07
N HIS A 618 -2.28 -13.19 -2.17
CA HIS A 618 -1.18 -13.90 -1.51
C HIS A 618 -0.20 -14.59 -2.47
N LEU A 619 0.14 -13.91 -3.57
CA LEU A 619 1.01 -14.46 -4.64
C LEU A 619 2.51 -14.38 -4.31
N GLY A 620 2.87 -13.59 -3.30
CA GLY A 620 4.22 -13.42 -2.77
C GLY A 620 4.18 -12.65 -1.46
N ARG A 621 5.26 -12.72 -0.67
CA ARG A 621 5.42 -11.90 0.54
C ARG A 621 5.63 -10.43 0.17
N ILE A 622 5.24 -9.50 1.03
CA ILE A 622 5.44 -8.06 0.79
C ILE A 622 6.16 -7.38 1.96
N ALA A 623 7.29 -6.73 1.67
CA ALA A 623 8.06 -5.93 2.62
C ALA A 623 7.78 -4.43 2.42
N GLY A 624 7.28 -3.77 3.47
CA GLY A 624 7.09 -2.32 3.52
C GLY A 624 8.37 -1.62 4.00
N ILE A 625 8.92 -0.73 3.19
CA ILE A 625 10.17 -0.01 3.47
C ILE A 625 9.89 1.45 3.83
N GLY A 626 10.54 1.96 4.88
CA GLY A 626 10.45 3.38 5.22
C GLY A 626 10.92 3.70 6.63
N ILE A 627 10.54 4.89 7.11
CA ILE A 627 10.76 5.33 8.48
C ILE A 627 9.41 5.37 9.19
N SER A 628 9.32 4.81 10.40
CA SER A 628 8.13 4.89 11.26
C SER A 628 7.83 6.34 11.65
N ASP A 629 6.58 6.82 11.49
CA ASP A 629 6.18 8.15 11.98
C ASP A 629 6.28 8.18 13.52
N PRO A 630 7.15 9.01 14.13
CA PRO A 630 7.33 9.02 15.58
C PRO A 630 6.06 9.42 16.34
N ARG A 631 5.11 10.11 15.69
CA ARG A 631 3.82 10.48 16.30
C ARG A 631 2.78 9.37 16.22
N ASN A 632 2.98 8.35 15.37
CA ASN A 632 2.07 7.22 15.22
C ASN A 632 2.82 5.96 14.72
N PRO A 633 3.63 5.31 15.58
CA PRO A 633 4.42 4.14 15.17
C PRO A 633 3.55 2.95 14.73
N ASN A 634 2.31 2.85 15.22
CA ASN A 634 1.35 1.82 14.84
C ASN A 634 0.48 2.22 13.62
N ALA A 635 0.85 3.27 12.87
CA ALA A 635 0.16 3.62 11.64
C ALA A 635 0.22 2.47 10.63
N ARG A 636 -0.92 1.98 10.14
CA ARG A 636 -0.99 1.02 9.02
C ARG A 636 -0.34 1.55 7.76
N PHE A 637 0.30 0.68 7.00
CA PHE A 637 1.12 1.02 5.83
C PHE A 637 0.45 0.46 4.58
N ASP A 638 -0.06 1.32 3.71
CA ASP A 638 -0.60 0.88 2.42
C ASP A 638 0.53 0.65 1.42
N ILE A 639 0.64 -0.56 0.86
CA ILE A 639 1.72 -0.98 -0.05
C ILE A 639 1.70 -0.29 -1.42
N GLY A 640 0.64 0.46 -1.74
CA GLY A 640 0.54 1.26 -2.95
C GLY A 640 -0.58 2.31 -2.86
N MET A 641 -0.54 3.32 -3.74
CA MET A 641 -1.47 4.46 -3.74
C MET A 641 -2.22 4.61 -5.06
N ALA A 642 -3.26 5.46 -5.09
CA ALA A 642 -3.90 5.89 -6.34
C ALA A 642 -4.36 4.67 -7.18
N SER A 643 -5.18 3.81 -6.59
CA SER A 643 -5.53 2.48 -7.14
C SER A 643 -6.80 2.52 -8.00
N SER A 644 -7.11 3.69 -8.56
CA SER A 644 -8.20 3.90 -9.50
C SER A 644 -7.92 3.22 -10.85
N GLY A 645 -8.98 2.96 -11.62
CA GLY A 645 -8.85 2.24 -12.90
C GLY A 645 -8.24 3.07 -14.02
N THR A 646 -8.48 4.39 -14.05
CA THR A 646 -8.01 5.29 -15.12
C THR A 646 -7.99 6.74 -14.64
N VAL A 647 -7.05 7.52 -15.19
CA VAL A 647 -6.94 8.98 -15.02
C VAL A 647 -7.41 9.69 -16.28
N SER A 648 -8.31 10.65 -16.14
CA SER A 648 -8.69 11.61 -17.17
C SER A 648 -8.06 12.98 -16.91
N ASN A 649 -7.95 13.80 -17.96
CA ASN A 649 -7.42 15.15 -17.84
C ASN A 649 -8.08 16.12 -18.84
N VAL A 650 -7.81 17.41 -18.68
CA VAL A 650 -8.35 18.46 -19.56
C VAL A 650 -7.93 18.27 -21.02
N GLU A 651 -6.67 17.93 -21.27
CA GLU A 651 -6.12 17.79 -22.62
C GLU A 651 -6.77 16.64 -23.40
N SER A 652 -7.02 15.50 -22.75
CA SER A 652 -7.70 14.36 -23.37
C SER A 652 -9.14 14.69 -23.74
N VAL A 653 -9.85 15.43 -22.88
CA VAL A 653 -11.23 15.89 -23.15
C VAL A 653 -11.27 16.92 -24.28
N GLN A 654 -10.33 17.86 -24.33
CA GLN A 654 -10.29 18.87 -25.39
C GLN A 654 -9.82 18.28 -26.74
N THR A 655 -8.90 17.31 -26.72
CA THR A 655 -8.53 16.51 -27.89
C THR A 655 -9.75 15.78 -28.44
N PHE A 656 -10.46 15.03 -27.58
CA PHE A 656 -11.70 14.34 -27.94
C PHE A 656 -12.77 15.29 -28.48
N LYS A 657 -12.96 16.46 -27.84
CA LYS A 657 -13.91 17.49 -28.30
C LYS A 657 -13.58 18.03 -29.70
N ASN A 658 -12.30 18.10 -30.07
CA ASN A 658 -11.85 18.67 -31.34
C ASN A 658 -11.86 17.66 -32.49
N GLU A 659 -11.74 16.36 -32.23
CA GLU A 659 -11.86 15.29 -33.24
C GLU A 659 -13.27 15.22 -33.87
N ASP A 660 -13.34 14.61 -35.06
CA ASP A 660 -14.59 14.38 -35.80
C ASP A 660 -14.92 12.89 -35.87
N PHE A 661 -15.85 12.48 -34.99
CA PHE A 661 -16.38 11.11 -34.92
C PHE A 661 -17.65 10.91 -35.76
N GLY A 662 -18.09 11.89 -36.56
CA GLY A 662 -19.43 11.89 -37.19
C GLY A 662 -19.71 10.73 -38.15
N ILE A 663 -18.68 9.99 -38.59
CA ILE A 663 -18.79 8.77 -39.38
C ILE A 663 -18.99 7.49 -38.54
N PHE A 664 -18.77 7.56 -37.22
CA PHE A 664 -18.83 6.44 -36.28
C PHE A 664 -19.95 6.61 -35.25
N PHE A 665 -20.02 7.77 -34.58
CA PHE A 665 -21.02 8.07 -33.55
C PHE A 665 -21.16 9.59 -33.29
N THR A 666 -22.32 10.01 -32.79
CA THR A 666 -22.61 11.42 -32.52
C THR A 666 -22.15 11.85 -31.12
N VAL A 667 -21.20 12.79 -31.06
CA VAL A 667 -20.76 13.47 -29.83
C VAL A 667 -21.46 14.82 -29.69
N ASP A 668 -22.10 15.06 -28.55
CA ASP A 668 -22.63 16.39 -28.20
C ASP A 668 -21.50 17.25 -27.63
N LYS A 669 -20.90 18.08 -28.47
CA LYS A 669 -19.78 18.97 -28.09
C LYS A 669 -20.19 20.08 -27.11
N THR A 670 -21.50 20.28 -26.84
CA THR A 670 -22.00 21.26 -25.86
C THR A 670 -21.92 20.74 -24.43
N LYS A 671 -22.03 19.42 -24.24
CA LYS A 671 -21.85 18.71 -22.96
C LYS A 671 -20.38 18.62 -22.50
N LEU A 672 -19.43 18.85 -23.41
CA LEU A 672 -18.01 18.88 -23.11
C LEU A 672 -17.57 20.31 -22.73
N PRO A 673 -16.80 20.52 -21.65
CA PRO A 673 -16.33 21.86 -21.24
C PRO A 673 -15.45 22.56 -22.29
N LYS A 674 -15.11 23.83 -22.07
CA LYS A 674 -14.02 24.54 -22.78
C LYS A 674 -12.67 24.24 -22.12
N ASN A 675 -11.55 24.66 -22.72
CA ASN A 675 -10.25 24.71 -22.04
C ASN A 675 -10.32 25.54 -20.75
N LEU A 676 -9.39 25.30 -19.83
CA LEU A 676 -9.18 26.15 -18.64
C LEU A 676 -8.83 27.59 -19.05
N TYR A 677 -9.08 28.55 -18.16
CA TYR A 677 -9.07 29.97 -18.51
C TYR A 677 -7.68 30.50 -18.96
N ARG A 678 -6.61 30.03 -18.31
CA ARG A 678 -5.21 30.35 -18.66
C ARG A 678 -4.48 29.13 -19.20
N VAL A 679 -3.58 29.36 -20.14
CA VAL A 679 -2.57 28.39 -20.59
C VAL A 679 -1.65 28.05 -19.41
N GLY A 680 -1.19 26.80 -19.34
CA GLY A 680 -0.37 26.29 -18.25
C GLY A 680 -1.17 25.71 -17.08
N SER A 681 -2.44 26.10 -16.89
CA SER A 681 -3.33 25.42 -15.95
C SER A 681 -3.58 23.98 -16.41
N GLN A 682 -3.51 23.02 -15.48
CA GLN A 682 -3.85 21.61 -15.76
C GLN A 682 -4.77 21.08 -14.67
N LEU A 683 -5.62 20.11 -15.03
CA LEU A 683 -6.40 19.33 -14.08
C LEU A 683 -6.42 17.88 -14.53
N THR A 684 -6.12 16.97 -13.62
CA THR A 684 -6.29 15.52 -13.74
C THR A 684 -7.31 15.03 -12.71
N TRP A 685 -7.98 13.90 -12.96
CA TRP A 685 -8.87 13.25 -12.00
C TRP A 685 -9.02 11.75 -12.32
N SER A 686 -9.28 10.93 -11.30
CA SER A 686 -9.72 9.54 -11.50
C SER A 686 -11.13 9.51 -12.10
N ASN A 687 -11.34 8.86 -13.25
CA ASN A 687 -12.67 8.69 -13.84
C ASN A 687 -13.27 7.28 -13.66
N LYS A 688 -12.49 6.29 -13.22
CA LYS A 688 -12.96 4.93 -12.95
C LYS A 688 -12.67 4.45 -11.52
N GLY A 689 -13.71 3.98 -10.84
CA GLY A 689 -13.66 3.53 -9.45
C GLY A 689 -13.17 2.10 -9.37
N GLY A 690 -11.88 1.93 -9.07
CA GLY A 690 -11.23 0.62 -9.05
C GLY A 690 -11.50 -0.17 -7.76
N TYR A 691 -12.05 -1.39 -7.91
CA TYR A 691 -12.38 -2.31 -6.82
C TYR A 691 -11.31 -3.40 -6.60
N GLY A 692 -11.47 -4.20 -5.55
CA GLY A 692 -10.57 -5.31 -5.20
C GLY A 692 -10.66 -6.55 -6.09
N PHE A 693 -9.66 -7.43 -5.98
CA PHE A 693 -9.44 -8.59 -6.86
C PHE A 693 -9.90 -9.93 -6.29
N THR A 694 -10.57 -9.93 -5.12
CA THR A 694 -11.06 -11.14 -4.45
C THR A 694 -12.54 -11.00 -4.11
N GLU A 695 -13.23 -12.11 -3.87
CA GLU A 695 -14.63 -12.13 -3.43
C GLU A 695 -14.85 -11.28 -2.15
N SER A 696 -13.86 -11.25 -1.25
CA SER A 696 -13.88 -10.43 -0.04
C SER A 696 -13.67 -8.92 -0.26
N THR A 697 -13.11 -8.53 -1.41
CA THR A 697 -12.70 -7.15 -1.71
C THR A 697 -13.35 -6.53 -2.94
N LYS A 698 -14.18 -7.28 -3.69
CA LYS A 698 -14.85 -6.79 -4.92
C LYS A 698 -15.80 -5.60 -4.73
N GLU A 699 -16.20 -5.32 -3.49
CA GLU A 699 -16.99 -4.15 -3.10
C GLU A 699 -16.17 -3.03 -2.42
N LEU A 700 -14.86 -3.23 -2.24
CA LEU A 700 -13.95 -2.25 -1.65
C LEU A 700 -13.23 -1.45 -2.73
N LEU A 701 -13.41 -0.12 -2.71
CA LEU A 701 -12.63 0.80 -3.53
C LEU A 701 -11.16 0.83 -3.07
N LEU A 702 -10.24 0.34 -3.91
CA LEU A 702 -8.82 0.24 -3.56
C LEU A 702 -8.12 1.60 -3.44
N GLU A 703 -8.77 2.68 -3.87
CA GLU A 703 -8.34 4.06 -3.62
C GLU A 703 -8.34 4.43 -2.13
N TYR A 704 -9.18 3.76 -1.33
CA TYR A 704 -9.31 4.00 0.11
C TYR A 704 -8.98 2.78 0.96
N ALA A 705 -8.93 1.57 0.37
CA ALA A 705 -8.61 0.34 1.08
C ALA A 705 -7.08 0.15 1.24
N ILE A 706 -6.65 0.08 2.49
CA ILE A 706 -5.27 -0.23 2.88
C ILE A 706 -5.02 -1.73 2.70
N VAL A 707 -3.99 -2.08 1.93
CA VAL A 707 -3.41 -3.41 1.90
C VAL A 707 -2.07 -3.32 2.62
N ASP A 708 -1.94 -3.98 3.78
CA ASP A 708 -0.72 -3.94 4.57
C ASP A 708 0.39 -4.83 3.98
N PRO A 709 1.68 -4.53 4.23
CA PRO A 709 2.77 -5.45 3.99
C PRO A 709 2.77 -6.56 5.05
N ASP A 710 3.40 -7.68 4.74
CA ASP A 710 3.56 -8.78 5.69
C ASP A 710 4.48 -8.43 6.85
N PHE A 711 5.51 -7.63 6.57
CA PHE A 711 6.44 -7.10 7.54
C PHE A 711 7.01 -5.77 7.07
N ARG A 712 7.62 -5.03 8.00
CA ARG A 712 8.27 -3.75 7.72
C ARG A 712 9.76 -3.83 7.94
N VAL A 713 10.51 -3.03 7.19
CA VAL A 713 11.94 -2.84 7.37
C VAL A 713 12.21 -1.36 7.51
N GLU A 714 12.69 -0.95 8.69
CA GLU A 714 13.13 0.42 8.92
C GLU A 714 14.43 0.67 8.16
N HIS A 715 14.37 1.53 7.13
CA HIS A 715 15.50 1.84 6.28
C HIS A 715 15.75 3.35 6.28
N GLN A 716 17.01 3.75 6.33
CA GLN A 716 17.36 5.17 6.22
C GLN A 716 17.12 5.64 4.77
N LEU A 717 16.56 6.84 4.61
CA LEU A 717 16.32 7.40 3.28
C LEU A 717 17.67 7.73 2.61
N GLN A 718 17.76 7.47 1.31
CA GLN A 718 19.03 7.51 0.56
C GLN A 718 19.68 8.90 0.61
N SER A 719 21.00 8.91 0.76
CA SER A 719 21.80 10.12 0.55
C SER A 719 22.12 10.28 -0.93
N SER A 720 22.37 11.51 -1.40
CA SER A 720 22.68 11.82 -2.81
C SER A 720 24.11 11.41 -3.26
N ALA A 721 24.64 10.32 -2.70
CA ALA A 721 26.03 9.88 -2.85
C ALA A 721 26.27 9.00 -4.10
N SER A 722 27.55 8.86 -4.45
CA SER A 722 28.04 8.16 -5.65
C SER A 722 27.83 6.64 -5.71
N ASN A 723 27.25 6.04 -4.67
CA ASN A 723 27.24 4.58 -4.46
C ASN A 723 25.81 3.99 -4.40
N ALA A 724 24.82 4.66 -5.00
CA ALA A 724 23.40 4.32 -4.93
C ALA A 724 23.04 2.86 -5.32
N GLU A 725 23.87 2.17 -6.10
CA GLU A 725 23.69 0.74 -6.41
C GLU A 725 24.09 -0.16 -5.24
N GLU A 726 25.23 0.09 -4.58
CA GLU A 726 25.67 -0.66 -3.40
C GLU A 726 24.68 -0.49 -2.24
N GLU A 727 24.21 0.75 -2.00
CA GLU A 727 23.15 1.03 -1.02
C GLU A 727 21.86 0.25 -1.31
N ARG A 728 21.46 0.15 -2.59
CA ARG A 728 20.26 -0.59 -2.99
C ARG A 728 20.44 -2.09 -2.79
N ILE A 729 21.62 -2.66 -3.09
CA ILE A 729 21.96 -4.06 -2.79
C ILE A 729 21.94 -4.34 -1.28
N LEU A 730 22.49 -3.43 -0.45
CA LEU A 730 22.41 -3.54 1.01
C LEU A 730 20.95 -3.56 1.50
N SER A 731 20.07 -2.72 0.94
CA SER A 731 18.64 -2.73 1.30
C SER A 731 17.94 -4.08 1.02
N TYR A 732 18.38 -4.85 0.02
CA TYR A 732 17.86 -6.20 -0.22
C TYR A 732 18.36 -7.22 0.81
N LEU A 733 19.62 -7.10 1.24
CA LEU A 733 20.19 -7.94 2.29
C LEU A 733 19.55 -7.66 3.66
N GLU A 734 19.21 -6.40 3.94
CA GLU A 734 18.43 -6.01 5.13
C GLU A 734 17.04 -6.65 5.13
N VAL A 735 16.32 -6.61 4.01
CA VAL A 735 15.00 -7.26 3.85
C VAL A 735 15.08 -8.78 4.07
N LEU A 736 16.06 -9.44 3.47
CA LEU A 736 16.30 -10.88 3.66
C LEU A 736 16.70 -11.22 5.11
N SER A 737 17.44 -10.33 5.78
CA SER A 737 17.85 -10.49 7.18
C SER A 737 16.65 -10.35 8.13
N GLU A 738 15.79 -9.36 7.94
CA GLU A 738 14.61 -9.16 8.78
C GLU A 738 13.57 -10.29 8.59
N GLU A 739 13.32 -10.71 7.36
CA GLU A 739 12.50 -11.91 7.07
C GLU A 739 13.06 -13.15 7.79
N LYS A 740 14.38 -13.38 7.71
CA LYS A 740 15.05 -14.51 8.38
C LYS A 740 14.99 -14.41 9.90
N LYS A 741 14.98 -13.22 10.48
CA LYS A 741 14.77 -12.98 11.93
C LYS A 741 13.34 -13.33 12.35
N LEU A 742 12.34 -12.96 11.54
CA LEU A 742 10.94 -13.28 11.78
C LEU A 742 10.67 -14.79 11.63
N LEU A 743 10.96 -15.35 10.45
CA LEU A 743 10.57 -16.70 10.03
C LEU A 743 11.63 -17.79 10.25
N GLY A 744 12.83 -17.44 10.69
CA GLY A 744 13.89 -18.41 10.97
C GLY A 744 13.48 -19.42 12.05
N SER A 745 13.57 -20.71 11.70
CA SER A 745 13.44 -21.86 12.61
C SER A 745 14.73 -22.67 12.61
N THR A 746 15.21 -23.06 13.80
CA THR A 746 16.30 -24.02 13.95
C THR A 746 15.83 -25.44 13.66
N ALA A 747 16.72 -26.31 13.17
CA ALA A 747 16.41 -27.71 12.91
C ALA A 747 15.79 -28.39 14.15
N GLY A 748 14.64 -29.04 13.96
CA GLY A 748 13.86 -29.67 15.03
C GLY A 748 12.68 -28.85 15.57
N ASN A 749 12.59 -27.55 15.26
CA ASN A 749 11.43 -26.72 15.58
C ASN A 749 10.46 -26.63 14.40
N SER A 750 9.18 -26.35 14.67
CA SER A 750 8.15 -26.14 13.63
C SER A 750 8.54 -25.00 12.68
N LYS A 751 8.21 -25.15 11.38
CA LYS A 751 8.33 -24.09 10.37
C LYS A 751 7.44 -22.92 10.79
N LYS A 752 8.02 -21.72 10.94
CA LYS A 752 7.25 -20.48 11.14
C LYS A 752 6.62 -20.02 9.83
N CYS A 753 5.62 -19.16 9.94
CA CYS A 753 4.85 -18.66 8.81
C CYS A 753 4.22 -17.30 9.11
N PHE A 754 3.92 -16.53 8.07
CA PHE A 754 2.97 -15.43 8.11
C PHE A 754 1.53 -15.96 8.13
N SER A 755 0.59 -15.20 8.69
CA SER A 755 -0.77 -15.68 8.96
C SER A 755 -1.54 -16.18 7.73
N TRP A 756 -1.35 -15.60 6.55
CA TRP A 756 -2.03 -16.08 5.34
C TRP A 756 -1.43 -17.38 4.76
N GLU A 757 -0.20 -17.72 5.11
CA GLU A 757 0.57 -18.78 4.44
C GLU A 757 -0.04 -20.18 4.63
N VAL A 758 0.19 -21.00 3.61
CA VAL A 758 -0.24 -22.40 3.55
C VAL A 758 0.93 -23.22 3.00
N ASP A 759 1.47 -24.13 3.80
CA ASP A 759 2.58 -25.00 3.40
C ASP A 759 2.06 -26.17 2.56
N VAL A 760 1.92 -25.91 1.26
CA VAL A 760 1.59 -26.91 0.23
C VAL A 760 2.73 -27.94 0.10
N SER A 761 3.98 -27.50 0.21
CA SER A 761 5.16 -28.36 0.03
C SER A 761 5.27 -29.44 1.12
N GLY A 762 5.09 -29.05 2.38
CA GLY A 762 5.08 -29.96 3.52
C GLY A 762 3.92 -30.94 3.48
N ALA A 763 2.72 -30.47 3.10
CA ALA A 763 1.54 -31.33 2.95
C ALA A 763 1.76 -32.40 1.86
N ALA A 764 2.19 -31.99 0.66
CA ALA A 764 2.48 -32.88 -0.46
C ALA A 764 3.54 -33.94 -0.10
N SER A 765 4.62 -33.54 0.60
CA SER A 765 5.70 -34.46 1.01
C SER A 765 5.24 -35.59 1.94
N LYS A 766 4.14 -35.38 2.68
CA LYS A 766 3.55 -36.35 3.62
C LYS A 766 2.38 -37.14 3.03
N GLY A 767 1.90 -36.79 1.84
CA GLY A 767 0.62 -37.30 1.29
C GLY A 767 -0.62 -36.73 2.00
N ASN A 768 -0.44 -35.75 2.90
CA ASN A 768 -1.52 -35.11 3.64
C ASN A 768 -2.19 -34.04 2.75
N CYS A 769 -3.46 -33.77 3.03
CA CYS A 769 -4.31 -32.79 2.33
C CYS A 769 -4.67 -33.12 0.87
N LYS A 770 -3.98 -34.07 0.22
CA LYS A 770 -4.34 -34.55 -1.13
C LYS A 770 -5.74 -35.19 -1.19
N GLY A 771 -6.24 -35.72 -0.08
CA GLY A 771 -7.63 -36.20 -0.02
C GLY A 771 -8.68 -35.09 -0.22
N CYS A 772 -8.34 -33.82 0.07
CA CYS A 772 -9.30 -32.70 0.03
C CYS A 772 -9.70 -32.27 -1.39
N VAL A 773 -9.00 -32.74 -2.44
CA VAL A 773 -9.31 -32.41 -3.84
C VAL A 773 -10.37 -33.31 -4.47
N LYS A 774 -10.93 -34.30 -3.73
CA LYS A 774 -11.92 -35.26 -4.26
C LYS A 774 -13.13 -34.58 -4.91
N ASP A 775 -13.67 -33.55 -4.26
CA ASP A 775 -14.83 -32.77 -4.74
C ASP A 775 -14.44 -31.54 -5.59
N ASP A 776 -13.14 -31.30 -5.79
CA ASP A 776 -12.60 -30.07 -6.38
C ASP A 776 -11.15 -30.27 -6.86
N GLN A 777 -11.03 -31.00 -7.98
CA GLN A 777 -9.75 -31.48 -8.55
C GLN A 777 -8.79 -30.37 -9.01
N HIS A 778 -9.24 -29.11 -9.03
CA HIS A 778 -8.48 -27.95 -9.45
C HIS A 778 -8.10 -27.03 -8.28
N SER A 779 -8.45 -27.39 -7.04
CA SER A 779 -7.96 -26.75 -5.81
C SER A 779 -6.60 -27.29 -5.38
N VAL A 780 -5.78 -26.42 -4.79
CA VAL A 780 -4.54 -26.77 -4.09
C VAL A 780 -4.76 -26.58 -2.59
N PHE A 781 -4.44 -27.61 -1.79
CA PHE A 781 -4.56 -27.59 -0.34
C PHE A 781 -3.19 -27.76 0.33
N GLY A 782 -3.06 -27.27 1.56
CA GLY A 782 -1.87 -27.49 2.39
C GLY A 782 -2.09 -27.14 3.86
N HIS A 783 -1.01 -27.14 4.62
CA HIS A 783 -1.05 -26.92 6.06
C HIS A 783 -1.11 -25.42 6.41
N PRO A 784 -2.13 -24.93 7.15
CA PRO A 784 -2.27 -23.51 7.48
C PRO A 784 -1.22 -23.04 8.47
N CYS A 785 -0.97 -21.73 8.48
CA CYS A 785 -0.33 -21.08 9.62
C CYS A 785 -1.26 -21.04 10.85
N SER A 786 -0.74 -21.30 12.06
CA SER A 786 -1.50 -21.28 13.32
C SER A 786 -2.05 -19.91 13.69
N SER A 787 -1.55 -18.84 13.06
CA SER A 787 -2.00 -17.45 13.23
C SER A 787 -2.99 -17.00 12.16
N ARG A 788 -3.63 -17.91 11.42
CA ARG A 788 -4.44 -17.59 10.22
C ARG A 788 -5.46 -16.48 10.46
N LEU A 789 -5.51 -15.54 9.50
CA LEU A 789 -6.35 -14.33 9.52
C LEU A 789 -6.02 -13.30 10.63
N LEU A 790 -4.94 -13.50 11.41
CA LEU A 790 -4.51 -12.53 12.42
C LEU A 790 -3.44 -11.58 11.86
N THR A 791 -3.50 -10.34 12.33
CA THR A 791 -2.49 -9.30 12.07
C THR A 791 -1.99 -8.73 13.40
N GLU A 792 -0.85 -8.04 13.35
CA GLU A 792 -0.36 -7.20 14.45
C GLU A 792 -1.06 -5.84 14.47
N ALA A 793 -0.82 -5.04 15.51
CA ALA A 793 -1.52 -3.77 15.74
C ALA A 793 -1.28 -2.71 14.63
N ASP A 794 -0.17 -2.83 13.89
CA ASP A 794 0.19 -1.99 12.75
C ASP A 794 -0.29 -2.56 11.40
N GLY A 795 -1.08 -3.63 11.41
CA GLY A 795 -1.62 -4.31 10.23
C GLY A 795 -0.74 -5.41 9.64
N THR A 796 0.52 -5.56 10.07
CA THR A 796 1.43 -6.57 9.52
C THR A 796 0.99 -8.01 9.83
N SER A 797 1.47 -8.98 9.04
CA SER A 797 1.07 -10.39 9.14
C SER A 797 1.57 -11.03 10.43
N LYS A 798 0.66 -11.55 11.26
CA LYS A 798 1.01 -12.18 12.53
C LYS A 798 1.79 -13.47 12.33
N ILE A 799 2.95 -13.59 12.98
CA ILE A 799 3.78 -14.80 12.92
C ILE A 799 3.12 -15.95 13.67
N GLY A 800 3.05 -17.12 13.03
CA GLY A 800 2.62 -18.38 13.61
C GLY A 800 3.58 -19.52 13.30
N ILE A 801 3.12 -20.75 13.52
CA ILE A 801 3.79 -21.99 13.10
C ILE A 801 2.89 -22.79 12.18
N ILE A 802 3.46 -23.54 11.25
CA ILE A 802 2.70 -24.42 10.35
C ILE A 802 2.01 -25.52 11.18
N ASP A 803 0.69 -25.58 11.08
CA ASP A 803 -0.16 -26.58 11.71
C ASP A 803 -0.30 -27.78 10.77
N THR A 804 0.47 -28.84 11.06
CA THR A 804 0.49 -30.05 10.23
C THR A 804 -0.70 -31.00 10.46
N GLU A 805 -1.57 -30.69 11.42
CA GLU A 805 -2.77 -31.49 11.72
C GLU A 805 -3.98 -31.05 10.91
N ASN A 806 -3.94 -29.85 10.31
CA ASN A 806 -5.04 -29.27 9.54
C ASN A 806 -4.71 -29.10 8.04
N CYS A 807 -5.75 -29.11 7.22
CA CYS A 807 -5.66 -28.87 5.77
C CYS A 807 -6.61 -27.75 5.35
N VAL A 808 -6.10 -26.74 4.64
CA VAL A 808 -6.90 -25.61 4.12
C VAL A 808 -6.64 -25.37 2.64
N PHE A 809 -7.62 -24.76 1.98
CA PHE A 809 -7.45 -24.23 0.63
C PHE A 809 -6.33 -23.18 0.60
N SER A 810 -5.45 -23.29 -0.39
CA SER A 810 -4.38 -22.34 -0.69
C SER A 810 -4.78 -21.47 -1.89
N HIS A 811 -4.89 -22.09 -3.07
CA HIS A 811 -5.17 -21.42 -4.34
C HIS A 811 -5.73 -22.43 -5.36
N CYS A 812 -6.18 -21.95 -6.53
CA CYS A 812 -6.55 -22.83 -7.65
C CYS A 812 -5.35 -23.11 -8.55
N LYS A 813 -5.33 -24.26 -9.23
CA LYS A 813 -4.36 -24.57 -10.30
C LYS A 813 -4.41 -23.49 -11.40
N VAL A 814 -3.30 -23.28 -12.11
CA VAL A 814 -3.22 -22.31 -13.22
C VAL A 814 -4.31 -22.58 -14.26
N GLY A 815 -5.01 -21.53 -14.69
CA GLY A 815 -6.19 -21.64 -15.57
C GLY A 815 -7.53 -21.77 -14.86
N TYR A 816 -7.53 -21.89 -13.52
CA TYR A 816 -8.73 -22.00 -12.70
C TYR A 816 -8.81 -20.86 -11.66
N TYR A 817 -10.02 -20.54 -11.19
CA TYR A 817 -10.26 -19.55 -10.14
C TYR A 817 -11.40 -19.96 -9.21
N ARG A 818 -11.38 -19.39 -8.00
CA ARG A 818 -12.33 -19.72 -6.93
C ARG A 818 -13.67 -19.03 -7.17
N LYS A 819 -14.74 -19.79 -7.36
CA LYS A 819 -16.12 -19.27 -7.44
C LYS A 819 -17.08 -20.11 -6.59
N ASN A 820 -18.06 -19.45 -5.99
CA ASN A 820 -19.21 -20.08 -5.34
C ASN A 820 -20.21 -20.50 -6.43
N VAL A 821 -20.47 -21.80 -6.57
CA VAL A 821 -21.29 -22.37 -7.67
C VAL A 821 -22.34 -23.35 -7.14
N ASP A 822 -23.50 -23.41 -7.79
CA ASP A 822 -24.54 -24.41 -7.51
C ASP A 822 -24.07 -25.78 -8.02
N ILE A 823 -23.81 -26.71 -7.09
CA ILE A 823 -23.39 -28.09 -7.39
C ILE A 823 -24.60 -29.04 -7.55
N GLY A 824 -25.81 -28.50 -7.54
CA GLY A 824 -27.08 -29.21 -7.69
C GLY A 824 -28.03 -29.00 -6.52
N ASN A 825 -29.33 -29.05 -6.79
CA ASN A 825 -30.41 -28.86 -5.82
C ASN A 825 -30.40 -27.50 -5.09
N GLY A 826 -29.72 -26.47 -5.62
CA GLY A 826 -29.56 -25.17 -4.96
C GLY A 826 -28.52 -25.17 -3.85
N ILE A 827 -27.65 -26.18 -3.80
CA ILE A 827 -26.53 -26.27 -2.86
C ILE A 827 -25.35 -25.54 -3.48
N PHE A 828 -24.94 -24.44 -2.87
CA PHE A 828 -23.79 -23.67 -3.33
C PHE A 828 -22.51 -24.09 -2.59
N LYS A 829 -21.46 -24.40 -3.34
CA LYS A 829 -20.12 -24.75 -2.82
C LYS A 829 -19.06 -23.94 -3.56
N ASP A 830 -18.02 -23.53 -2.85
CA ASP A 830 -16.85 -22.92 -3.50
C ASP A 830 -16.06 -24.02 -4.23
N GLN A 831 -15.81 -23.84 -5.52
CA GLN A 831 -14.98 -24.72 -6.36
C GLN A 831 -13.98 -23.90 -7.18
N CYS A 832 -12.92 -24.57 -7.66
CA CYS A 832 -12.01 -24.01 -8.66
C CYS A 832 -12.54 -24.32 -10.07
N ILE A 833 -13.09 -23.31 -10.74
CA ILE A 833 -13.66 -23.43 -12.09
C ILE A 833 -12.75 -22.76 -13.13
N GLU A 834 -12.89 -23.15 -14.40
CA GLU A 834 -12.08 -22.59 -15.50
C GLU A 834 -12.27 -21.09 -15.65
N ILE A 835 -11.17 -20.37 -15.88
CA ILE A 835 -11.19 -18.92 -16.13
C ILE A 835 -11.96 -18.63 -17.43
N PRO A 836 -12.95 -17.72 -17.43
CA PRO A 836 -13.65 -17.33 -18.65
C PRO A 836 -12.68 -16.67 -19.64
N LEU A 837 -12.68 -17.14 -20.89
CA LEU A 837 -11.82 -16.63 -21.94
C LEU A 837 -12.34 -15.28 -22.47
N GLY A 838 -11.45 -14.29 -22.56
CA GLY A 838 -11.75 -13.04 -23.27
C GLY A 838 -11.59 -13.17 -24.78
N PRO A 839 -11.94 -12.13 -25.56
CA PRO A 839 -11.76 -12.13 -27.01
C PRO A 839 -10.30 -12.42 -27.43
N ASN A 840 -10.16 -13.22 -28.50
CA ASN A 840 -8.89 -13.71 -29.07
C ASN A 840 -7.96 -14.49 -28.13
N GLN A 841 -8.43 -14.88 -26.95
CA GLN A 841 -7.66 -15.65 -26.00
C GLN A 841 -7.79 -17.15 -26.30
N LEU A 842 -6.67 -17.84 -26.54
CA LEU A 842 -6.69 -19.29 -26.71
C LEU A 842 -6.73 -19.98 -25.34
N GLU A 843 -7.49 -21.07 -25.25
CA GLU A 843 -7.57 -21.89 -24.04
C GLU A 843 -6.20 -22.37 -23.57
N SER A 844 -5.33 -22.79 -24.50
CA SER A 844 -3.95 -23.22 -24.24
C SER A 844 -3.03 -22.12 -23.69
N ASP A 845 -3.42 -20.85 -23.79
CA ASP A 845 -2.68 -19.72 -23.23
C ASP A 845 -3.14 -19.33 -21.81
N ILE A 846 -4.16 -20.01 -21.27
CA ILE A 846 -4.73 -19.74 -19.93
C ILE A 846 -4.79 -21.02 -19.09
N THR A 847 -5.32 -22.10 -19.64
CA THR A 847 -5.47 -23.41 -18.99
C THR A 847 -4.68 -24.46 -19.77
N PRO A 848 -3.33 -24.43 -19.71
CA PRO A 848 -2.47 -25.33 -20.49
C PRO A 848 -2.53 -26.79 -20.01
N ASP A 849 -2.96 -27.00 -18.76
CA ASP A 849 -2.98 -28.28 -18.07
C ASP A 849 -4.37 -28.53 -17.48
N LYS A 850 -5.04 -29.59 -17.97
CA LYS A 850 -6.33 -30.08 -17.48
C LYS A 850 -6.23 -31.45 -16.79
N THR A 851 -5.02 -31.86 -16.38
CA THR A 851 -4.83 -33.14 -15.70
C THR A 851 -5.49 -33.12 -14.32
N LEU A 852 -6.23 -34.20 -14.02
CA LEU A 852 -6.87 -34.42 -12.75
C LEU A 852 -5.92 -35.17 -11.81
N ASP A 853 -5.98 -34.89 -10.51
CA ASP A 853 -5.12 -35.56 -9.55
C ASP A 853 -5.59 -37.00 -9.37
N THR A 854 -4.67 -37.95 -9.48
CA THR A 854 -4.98 -39.34 -9.15
C THR A 854 -5.08 -39.48 -7.63
N VAL A 855 -6.27 -39.29 -7.08
CA VAL A 855 -6.53 -39.43 -5.63
C VAL A 855 -6.71 -40.90 -5.26
N SER A 856 -6.02 -41.34 -4.22
CA SER A 856 -6.11 -42.70 -3.66
C SER A 856 -7.00 -42.76 -2.41
N ASP A 857 -7.47 -43.95 -2.03
CA ASP A 857 -8.18 -44.14 -0.76
C ASP A 857 -7.27 -43.95 0.48
N SER A 858 -5.95 -44.00 0.28
CA SER A 858 -4.95 -43.65 1.29
C SER A 858 -4.62 -42.15 1.37
N ASP A 859 -5.09 -41.33 0.42
CA ASP A 859 -4.85 -39.88 0.45
C ASP A 859 -5.79 -39.23 1.48
N ILE A 860 -5.21 -38.64 2.52
CA ILE A 860 -5.96 -38.13 3.66
C ILE A 860 -6.31 -36.65 3.46
N CYS A 861 -7.56 -36.27 3.68
CA CYS A 861 -7.90 -34.90 4.04
C CYS A 861 -7.94 -34.80 5.56
N LEU A 862 -6.92 -34.19 6.18
CA LEU A 862 -6.91 -33.88 7.61
C LEU A 862 -7.57 -32.52 7.86
N CYS A 863 -8.75 -32.30 7.27
CA CYS A 863 -9.73 -31.35 7.75
C CYS A 863 -10.96 -32.20 8.08
N SER A 864 -11.57 -32.02 9.26
CA SER A 864 -12.84 -32.69 9.53
C SER A 864 -13.96 -31.94 8.78
N GLU A 865 -14.21 -32.39 7.55
CA GLU A 865 -15.16 -31.80 6.59
C GLU A 865 -16.61 -31.76 7.18
N ALA A 866 -17.49 -30.80 6.86
CA ALA A 866 -17.40 -29.72 5.87
C ALA A 866 -18.07 -28.38 6.30
N LEU A 867 -17.43 -27.27 5.90
CA LEU A 867 -17.99 -25.99 5.40
C LEU A 867 -19.28 -25.42 6.07
N ILE A 868 -19.12 -24.42 6.95
CA ILE A 868 -20.08 -23.31 7.08
C ILE A 868 -19.31 -22.00 6.87
N GLY A 869 -19.64 -21.30 5.79
CA GLY A 869 -19.03 -20.03 5.42
C GLY A 869 -20.05 -18.91 5.27
N THR A 870 -19.76 -17.75 5.85
CA THR A 870 -20.28 -16.48 5.30
C THR A 870 -19.59 -16.21 3.96
N PRO A 871 -20.31 -15.71 2.93
CA PRO A 871 -19.71 -15.41 1.64
C PRO A 871 -18.49 -14.48 1.76
N GLY A 872 -17.38 -14.85 1.12
CA GLY A 872 -16.18 -14.02 1.05
C GLY A 872 -15.17 -14.16 2.19
N GLN A 873 -15.15 -15.24 2.97
CA GLN A 873 -14.02 -15.58 3.86
C GLN A 873 -13.57 -17.05 3.67
N PRO A 874 -12.27 -17.37 3.85
CA PRO A 874 -11.81 -18.76 3.79
C PRO A 874 -12.30 -19.54 5.03
N ASN A 875 -13.02 -20.62 4.75
CA ASN A 875 -13.74 -21.41 5.76
C ASN A 875 -12.82 -22.15 6.75
N ILE A 876 -13.30 -22.31 7.99
CA ILE A 876 -12.63 -23.01 9.10
C ILE A 876 -13.19 -24.45 9.20
N CYS A 877 -12.34 -25.44 9.54
CA CYS A 877 -12.72 -26.87 9.62
C CYS A 877 -13.78 -27.18 10.69
N SER A 878 -14.77 -28.02 10.36
CA SER A 878 -15.93 -28.46 11.18
C SER A 878 -16.90 -29.32 10.32
N VAL A 879 -17.61 -30.38 10.76
CA VAL A 879 -17.50 -31.34 11.91
C VAL A 879 -18.12 -32.69 11.45
N LYS A 880 -17.62 -33.83 11.96
CA LYS A 880 -18.07 -35.20 11.59
C LYS A 880 -19.55 -35.51 11.93
N TYR A 881 -20.29 -36.18 11.05
CA TYR A 881 -21.67 -36.67 11.29
C TYR A 881 -21.77 -38.19 11.55
N CYS A 882 -22.83 -38.63 12.23
CA CYS A 882 -23.04 -40.04 12.59
C CYS A 882 -23.80 -40.80 11.50
N THR A 883 -23.29 -41.94 11.05
CA THR A 883 -23.81 -42.68 9.88
C THR A 883 -24.49 -44.01 10.19
N SER A 884 -24.23 -44.63 11.35
CA SER A 884 -24.94 -45.83 11.80
C SER A 884 -24.85 -46.04 13.32
N LYS A 885 -25.61 -47.02 13.80
CA LYS A 885 -25.62 -47.52 15.19
C LYS A 885 -24.30 -48.16 15.64
N ASP A 886 -23.44 -48.56 14.69
CA ASP A 886 -22.26 -49.41 14.95
C ASP A 886 -20.96 -48.61 15.15
N GLN A 887 -21.01 -47.28 15.22
CA GLN A 887 -19.87 -46.43 15.62
C GLN A 887 -20.15 -45.67 16.94
N PRO A 888 -19.84 -46.26 18.11
CA PRO A 888 -19.99 -45.61 19.40
C PRO A 888 -18.75 -44.77 19.74
N ASN A 889 -18.62 -43.60 19.13
CA ASN A 889 -17.82 -42.50 19.68
C ASN A 889 -18.63 -41.20 19.73
N ALA A 890 -18.48 -40.44 20.82
CA ALA A 890 -19.24 -39.22 21.04
C ALA A 890 -18.71 -38.00 20.26
N ASP A 891 -18.03 -38.24 19.14
CA ASP A 891 -17.33 -37.25 18.30
C ASP A 891 -18.01 -36.99 16.95
N CYS A 892 -19.15 -37.65 16.68
CA CYS A 892 -20.00 -37.36 15.54
C CYS A 892 -21.22 -36.52 15.95
N VAL A 893 -21.82 -35.77 15.02
CA VAL A 893 -23.05 -34.96 15.16
C VAL A 893 -24.24 -35.70 14.53
N CYS A 894 -25.45 -35.50 15.07
CA CYS A 894 -26.65 -36.11 14.49
C CYS A 894 -27.14 -35.27 13.32
N ASP A 895 -27.17 -35.86 12.13
CA ASP A 895 -27.67 -35.24 10.92
C ASP A 895 -29.19 -35.00 11.04
N THR A 896 -29.63 -33.77 10.75
CA THR A 896 -31.03 -33.33 10.80
C THR A 896 -31.83 -33.74 9.56
N GLU A 897 -31.16 -34.05 8.45
CA GLU A 897 -31.77 -34.38 7.16
C GLU A 897 -31.67 -35.89 6.83
N SER A 898 -30.98 -36.68 7.66
CA SER A 898 -30.85 -38.12 7.50
C SER A 898 -32.19 -38.86 7.59
N ILE A 899 -32.65 -39.36 6.44
CA ILE A 899 -33.78 -40.29 6.32
C ILE A 899 -33.47 -41.71 6.81
N ASN A 900 -32.19 -42.09 6.90
CA ASN A 900 -31.77 -43.45 7.30
C ASN A 900 -31.41 -43.56 8.79
N TYR A 901 -30.90 -42.49 9.40
CA TYR A 901 -30.54 -42.44 10.83
C TYR A 901 -31.04 -41.14 11.44
N THR A 902 -32.37 -41.07 11.60
CA THR A 902 -33.10 -39.84 11.92
C THR A 902 -32.59 -39.15 13.18
N LEU A 903 -32.69 -37.81 13.21
CA LEU A 903 -32.26 -36.95 14.32
C LEU A 903 -32.66 -37.50 15.70
N ALA A 904 -33.94 -37.87 15.87
CA ALA A 904 -34.45 -38.42 17.12
C ALA A 904 -33.84 -39.79 17.49
N THR A 905 -33.60 -40.65 16.50
CA THR A 905 -32.93 -41.95 16.70
C THR A 905 -31.49 -41.72 17.15
N CYS A 906 -30.71 -40.94 16.39
CA CYS A 906 -29.32 -40.64 16.70
C CYS A 906 -29.14 -39.94 18.06
N GLN A 907 -30.00 -38.99 18.41
CA GLN A 907 -29.96 -38.32 19.71
C GLN A 907 -30.32 -39.25 20.87
N SER A 908 -31.14 -40.28 20.64
CA SER A 908 -31.46 -41.29 21.65
C SER A 908 -30.32 -42.29 21.85
N GLU A 909 -29.68 -42.75 20.77
CA GLU A 909 -28.65 -43.79 20.82
C GLU A 909 -27.26 -43.29 21.23
N LYS A 910 -27.01 -41.97 21.21
CA LYS A 910 -25.81 -41.35 21.80
C LYS A 910 -25.74 -41.36 23.32
N LYS A 911 -26.89 -41.44 24.00
CA LYS A 911 -26.96 -41.30 25.46
C LYS A 911 -26.54 -42.61 26.12
N CYS A 912 -25.70 -42.55 27.15
CA CYS A 912 -25.28 -43.74 27.88
C CYS A 912 -26.49 -44.50 28.45
N THR A 913 -26.57 -45.79 28.15
CA THR A 913 -27.57 -46.71 28.72
C THR A 913 -27.07 -47.42 29.98
N ALA A 914 -25.75 -47.40 30.21
CA ALA A 914 -25.12 -47.97 31.40
C ALA A 914 -25.36 -47.08 32.63
N SER A 915 -25.62 -47.71 33.78
CA SER A 915 -25.89 -47.05 35.07
C SER A 915 -24.77 -46.10 35.47
N SER A 916 -25.11 -44.98 36.12
CA SER A 916 -24.16 -43.99 36.66
C SER A 916 -23.12 -44.53 37.66
N SER A 917 -23.33 -45.75 38.20
CA SER A 917 -22.37 -46.47 39.04
C SER A 917 -21.31 -47.28 38.28
N SER A 918 -21.44 -47.39 36.96
CA SER A 918 -20.53 -48.19 36.11
C SER A 918 -19.43 -47.34 35.46
N THR A 919 -18.51 -48.02 34.77
CA THR A 919 -17.43 -47.39 33.99
C THR A 919 -17.55 -47.83 32.53
N VAL A 920 -17.39 -46.89 31.61
CA VAL A 920 -17.36 -47.09 30.15
C VAL A 920 -16.00 -46.60 29.60
N PRO A 921 -15.59 -47.01 28.38
CA PRO A 921 -14.42 -46.41 27.73
C PRO A 921 -14.61 -44.89 27.58
N THR A 922 -13.53 -44.12 27.70
CA THR A 922 -13.57 -42.65 27.62
C THR A 922 -14.23 -42.19 26.32
N ASP A 923 -15.19 -41.28 26.43
CA ASP A 923 -15.98 -40.67 25.36
C ASP A 923 -16.79 -41.65 24.48
N SER A 924 -17.05 -42.88 24.94
CA SER A 924 -17.83 -43.88 24.17
C SER A 924 -19.33 -43.57 24.07
N CYS A 925 -19.88 -42.75 24.96
CA CYS A 925 -21.28 -42.30 24.96
C CYS A 925 -21.43 -40.97 25.73
N ALA A 926 -22.49 -40.22 25.44
CA ALA A 926 -22.78 -38.95 26.11
C ALA A 926 -23.50 -39.17 27.46
N CYS A 927 -23.06 -38.48 28.50
CA CYS A 927 -23.73 -38.48 29.80
C CYS A 927 -25.16 -37.90 29.67
N SER A 928 -26.08 -38.38 30.50
CA SER A 928 -27.46 -37.89 30.58
C SER A 928 -27.90 -37.71 32.03
N GLY A 929 -28.95 -36.92 32.29
CA GLY A 929 -29.44 -36.66 33.65
C GLY A 929 -29.84 -37.90 34.48
N SER A 930 -30.04 -39.06 33.85
CA SER A 930 -30.35 -40.34 34.50
C SER A 930 -29.23 -41.39 34.42
N ASN A 931 -28.33 -41.31 33.45
CA ASN A 931 -27.21 -42.25 33.26
C ASN A 931 -25.92 -41.50 32.91
N TYR A 932 -24.95 -41.53 33.84
CA TYR A 932 -23.66 -40.81 33.75
C TYR A 932 -22.48 -41.66 34.27
N PRO A 933 -22.15 -42.80 33.61
CA PRO A 933 -21.06 -43.68 34.02
C PRO A 933 -19.69 -42.99 33.95
N GLN A 934 -18.70 -43.50 34.69
CA GLN A 934 -17.33 -43.00 34.60
C GLN A 934 -16.77 -43.23 33.19
N GLY A 935 -16.35 -42.17 32.50
CA GLY A 935 -15.87 -42.23 31.11
C GLY A 935 -16.86 -41.69 30.07
N CYS A 936 -18.09 -41.32 30.42
CA CYS A 936 -18.99 -40.68 29.46
C CYS A 936 -18.57 -39.25 29.09
N LYS A 937 -18.86 -38.83 27.85
CA LYS A 937 -18.63 -37.47 27.35
C LYS A 937 -19.67 -36.51 27.89
N CYS A 938 -19.23 -35.37 28.42
CA CYS A 938 -20.12 -34.41 29.06
C CYS A 938 -20.87 -33.53 28.05
N PRO A 939 -22.19 -33.26 28.27
CA PRO A 939 -22.93 -32.29 27.47
C PRO A 939 -22.33 -30.89 27.57
N THR A 940 -22.23 -30.20 26.44
CA THR A 940 -21.83 -28.78 26.36
C THR A 940 -23.02 -27.82 26.31
N ILE A 941 -24.22 -28.33 25.99
CA ILE A 941 -25.47 -27.56 26.05
C ILE A 941 -25.89 -27.45 27.52
N PRO A 942 -26.04 -26.24 28.09
CA PRO A 942 -26.23 -26.09 29.52
C PRO A 942 -27.42 -26.87 30.08
N SER A 943 -28.60 -26.79 29.43
CA SER A 943 -29.82 -27.46 29.90
C SER A 943 -29.69 -28.98 30.07
N GLU A 944 -28.80 -29.64 29.32
CA GLU A 944 -28.58 -31.09 29.36
C GLU A 944 -27.71 -31.55 30.55
N LEU A 945 -27.05 -30.63 31.26
CA LEU A 945 -26.27 -30.92 32.47
C LEU A 945 -27.15 -31.12 33.72
N THR A 946 -28.45 -30.84 33.62
CA THR A 946 -29.42 -30.97 34.72
C THR A 946 -29.43 -32.40 35.28
N GLY A 947 -29.04 -32.56 36.55
CA GLY A 947 -28.97 -33.84 37.25
C GLY A 947 -27.62 -34.57 37.20
N ILE A 948 -26.63 -34.05 36.48
CA ILE A 948 -25.30 -34.67 36.34
C ILE A 948 -24.31 -34.07 37.35
N SER A 949 -23.69 -34.91 38.19
CA SER A 949 -22.74 -34.45 39.23
C SER A 949 -21.50 -33.75 38.64
N LYS A 950 -20.99 -32.75 39.37
CA LYS A 950 -19.73 -32.05 39.05
C LYS A 950 -18.51 -32.97 39.03
N ASP A 951 -18.55 -34.06 39.80
CA ASP A 951 -17.47 -35.07 39.88
C ASP A 951 -17.44 -36.00 38.64
N ARG A 952 -18.42 -35.84 37.74
CA ARG A 952 -18.49 -36.51 36.44
C ARG A 952 -18.38 -35.52 35.29
N CYS A 953 -19.07 -34.38 35.37
CA CYS A 953 -18.99 -33.32 34.37
C CYS A 953 -18.65 -31.98 35.00
N PRO A 954 -17.49 -31.37 34.67
CA PRO A 954 -17.09 -30.05 35.16
C PRO A 954 -18.16 -28.98 34.94
N CYS A 955 -18.09 -27.93 35.76
CA CYS A 955 -18.94 -26.74 35.61
C CYS A 955 -18.53 -25.93 34.37
N LEU A 956 -19.50 -25.41 33.61
CA LEU A 956 -19.19 -24.61 32.42
C LEU A 956 -18.63 -23.24 32.78
N LEU A 957 -17.62 -22.77 32.05
CA LEU A 957 -17.08 -21.41 32.14
C LEU A 957 -17.75 -20.44 31.15
N THR A 958 -18.54 -20.97 30.21
CA THR A 958 -19.19 -20.26 29.11
C THR A 958 -20.67 -20.66 29.06
N GLY A 959 -21.58 -19.69 28.87
CA GLY A 959 -23.02 -19.94 29.01
C GLY A 959 -23.49 -20.13 30.47
N ASN A 960 -24.80 -20.29 30.67
CA ASN A 960 -25.40 -20.40 32.01
C ASN A 960 -25.60 -21.88 32.41
N ASP A 961 -24.64 -22.51 33.07
CA ASP A 961 -24.79 -23.87 33.64
C ASP A 961 -25.99 -23.92 34.62
N PRO A 962 -27.00 -24.79 34.42
CA PRO A 962 -28.19 -24.85 35.28
C PRO A 962 -27.88 -25.43 36.67
N ARG A 963 -26.64 -25.86 36.92
CA ARG A 963 -26.14 -26.30 38.24
C ARG A 963 -25.47 -25.15 39.00
N ALA A 964 -25.37 -23.96 38.42
CA ALA A 964 -24.93 -22.73 39.11
C ALA A 964 -25.83 -22.40 40.31
N ASP A 965 -25.32 -21.59 41.23
CA ASP A 965 -25.98 -21.26 42.51
C ASP A 965 -26.23 -22.49 43.42
N GLY A 966 -25.27 -23.43 43.44
CA GLY A 966 -25.23 -24.49 44.45
C GLY A 966 -24.19 -25.58 44.20
N ILE A 967 -24.26 -26.28 43.06
CA ILE A 967 -23.31 -27.35 42.71
C ILE A 967 -22.10 -26.76 41.99
N CYS A 968 -22.34 -25.76 41.14
CA CYS A 968 -21.34 -24.99 40.39
C CYS A 968 -21.29 -23.52 40.86
N PRO A 969 -20.15 -22.83 40.68
CA PRO A 969 -20.02 -21.41 41.00
C PRO A 969 -21.03 -20.54 40.24
N SER A 970 -21.54 -19.50 40.89
CA SER A 970 -22.40 -18.48 40.28
C SER A 970 -21.68 -17.71 39.17
N TYR A 971 -22.41 -17.16 38.19
CA TYR A 971 -21.85 -16.21 37.24
C TYR A 971 -21.97 -14.77 37.77
N CYS A 972 -20.97 -13.93 37.52
CA CYS A 972 -21.01 -12.53 37.92
C CYS A 972 -22.00 -11.76 37.02
N THR A 973 -23.01 -11.13 37.60
CA THR A 973 -24.11 -10.48 36.85
C THR A 973 -24.04 -8.95 36.82
N SER A 974 -23.29 -8.31 37.73
CA SER A 974 -23.09 -6.86 37.75
C SER A 974 -21.80 -6.44 38.47
N LYS A 975 -21.46 -5.15 38.31
CA LYS A 975 -20.38 -4.43 39.00
C LYS A 975 -20.43 -4.48 40.53
N ASP A 976 -21.61 -4.75 41.10
CA ASP A 976 -21.81 -4.81 42.55
C ASP A 976 -21.59 -6.22 43.15
N GLN A 977 -21.23 -7.22 42.31
CA GLN A 977 -20.96 -8.60 42.74
C GLN A 977 -19.48 -9.04 42.91
N PRO A 978 -18.42 -8.21 43.03
CA PRO A 978 -17.06 -8.70 43.31
C PRO A 978 -16.85 -9.18 44.77
N ARG A 979 -17.94 -9.48 45.51
CA ARG A 979 -17.92 -10.01 46.88
C ARG A 979 -18.40 -11.46 47.01
N SER A 980 -18.96 -12.03 45.95
CA SER A 980 -19.19 -13.47 45.84
C SER A 980 -18.13 -14.07 44.91
N ASP A 981 -17.84 -15.34 45.14
CA ASP A 981 -16.91 -16.23 44.44
C ASP A 981 -17.31 -16.56 42.98
N CYS A 982 -18.06 -15.67 42.34
CA CYS A 982 -18.62 -15.85 41.01
C CYS A 982 -17.54 -15.93 39.91
N VAL A 983 -17.84 -16.57 38.79
CA VAL A 983 -16.99 -16.65 37.59
C VAL A 983 -17.44 -15.68 36.51
N CYS A 984 -16.49 -15.18 35.70
CA CYS A 984 -16.80 -14.29 34.58
C CYS A 984 -17.23 -15.10 33.35
N ASN A 985 -18.48 -14.95 32.93
CA ASN A 985 -19.00 -15.60 31.72
C ASN A 985 -18.45 -14.91 30.46
N THR A 986 -17.83 -15.68 29.56
CA THR A 986 -17.22 -15.17 28.32
C THR A 986 -18.23 -14.66 27.29
N GLU A 987 -19.48 -15.10 27.35
CA GLU A 987 -20.54 -14.81 26.37
C GLU A 987 -21.56 -13.76 26.88
N SER A 988 -21.32 -13.19 28.06
CA SER A 988 -22.22 -12.22 28.68
C SER A 988 -22.30 -10.92 27.86
N LYS A 989 -23.47 -10.64 27.30
CA LYS A 989 -23.75 -9.38 26.57
C LYS A 989 -23.92 -8.17 27.49
N ASN A 990 -24.32 -8.38 28.75
CA ASN A 990 -24.63 -7.31 29.71
C ASN A 990 -23.44 -6.94 30.60
N TYR A 991 -22.52 -7.88 30.82
CA TYR A 991 -21.33 -7.71 31.66
C TYR A 991 -20.19 -8.50 31.01
N THR A 992 -19.59 -7.91 29.97
CA THR A 992 -18.66 -8.57 29.04
C THR A 992 -17.43 -9.11 29.74
N LEU A 993 -16.76 -10.10 29.13
CA LEU A 993 -15.56 -10.72 29.70
C LEU A 993 -14.50 -9.69 30.12
N ALA A 994 -14.20 -8.72 29.25
CA ALA A 994 -13.22 -7.67 29.50
C ALA A 994 -13.66 -6.74 30.66
N THR A 995 -14.94 -6.39 30.75
CA THR A 995 -15.48 -5.59 31.86
C THR A 995 -15.44 -6.39 33.17
N CYS A 996 -15.90 -7.64 33.18
CA CYS A 996 -15.88 -8.49 34.38
C CYS A 996 -14.46 -8.78 34.88
N GLN A 997 -13.50 -9.00 33.98
CA GLN A 997 -12.10 -9.24 34.35
C GLN A 997 -11.38 -7.97 34.84
N SER A 998 -11.68 -6.81 34.24
CA SER A 998 -11.11 -5.53 34.69
C SER A 998 -11.71 -5.06 36.02
N GLU A 999 -13.02 -5.15 36.20
CA GLU A 999 -13.71 -4.72 37.43
C GLU A 999 -13.51 -5.68 38.63
N LYS A 1000 -12.95 -6.88 38.41
CA LYS A 1000 -12.47 -7.77 39.48
C LYS A 1000 -11.12 -7.37 40.10
N LYS A 1001 -10.33 -6.52 39.43
CA LYS A 1001 -9.01 -6.08 39.94
C LYS A 1001 -9.19 -4.88 40.88
N CYS A 1002 -8.40 -4.80 41.94
CA CYS A 1002 -8.46 -3.68 42.88
C CYS A 1002 -8.08 -2.36 42.20
N THR A 1003 -8.93 -1.34 42.36
CA THR A 1003 -8.67 0.04 41.93
C THR A 1003 -8.25 0.95 43.09
N ALA A 1004 -8.46 0.52 44.34
CA ALA A 1004 -8.01 1.23 45.53
C ALA A 1004 -6.49 1.12 45.68
N SER A 1005 -5.84 2.21 46.12
CA SER A 1005 -4.38 2.29 46.23
C SER A 1005 -3.81 1.24 47.17
N SER A 1006 -2.57 0.80 46.91
CA SER A 1006 -1.82 -0.15 47.74
C SER A 1006 -1.62 0.25 49.22
N SER A 1007 -1.85 1.54 49.55
CA SER A 1007 -1.81 2.09 50.90
C SER A 1007 -3.14 2.00 51.67
N SER A 1008 -4.25 1.66 51.00
CA SER A 1008 -5.59 1.59 51.59
C SER A 1008 -5.93 0.18 52.11
N THR A 1009 -7.09 0.05 52.75
CA THR A 1009 -7.66 -1.22 53.21
C THR A 1009 -9.01 -1.44 52.55
N VAL A 1010 -9.24 -2.65 52.05
CA VAL A 1010 -10.52 -3.12 51.49
C VAL A 1010 -11.04 -4.30 52.32
N PRO A 1011 -12.34 -4.64 52.27
CA PRO A 1011 -12.83 -5.88 52.88
C PRO A 1011 -12.09 -7.10 52.32
N THR A 1012 -11.81 -8.10 53.16
CA THR A 1012 -11.08 -9.32 52.77
C THR A 1012 -11.69 -9.97 51.53
N ASP A 1013 -10.83 -10.28 50.55
CA ASP A 1013 -11.13 -10.90 49.25
C ASP A 1013 -12.09 -10.12 48.33
N SER A 1014 -12.40 -8.86 48.63
CA SER A 1014 -13.38 -8.05 47.85
C SER A 1014 -12.91 -7.55 46.48
N CYS A 1015 -11.63 -7.74 46.15
CA CYS A 1015 -11.05 -7.53 44.82
C CYS A 1015 -9.69 -8.25 44.73
N ALA A 1016 -9.24 -8.59 43.52
CA ALA A 1016 -7.94 -9.23 43.30
C ALA A 1016 -6.80 -8.19 43.31
N CYS A 1017 -5.70 -8.48 44.03
CA CYS A 1017 -4.50 -7.65 44.01
C CYS A 1017 -3.90 -7.60 42.58
N SER A 1018 -3.27 -6.49 42.21
CA SER A 1018 -2.48 -6.35 40.99
C SER A 1018 -1.13 -5.71 41.28
N GLY A 1019 -0.16 -5.82 40.37
CA GLY A 1019 1.20 -5.27 40.54
C GLY A 1019 1.27 -3.77 40.84
N SER A 1020 0.21 -3.00 40.55
CA SER A 1020 0.10 -1.56 40.85
C SER A 1020 -0.86 -1.22 42.00
N ASN A 1021 -1.89 -2.05 42.26
CA ASN A 1021 -2.89 -1.84 43.31
C ASN A 1021 -3.08 -3.10 44.17
N TYR A 1022 -2.54 -3.08 45.39
CA TYR A 1022 -2.57 -4.18 46.36
C TYR A 1022 -2.98 -3.72 47.78
N PRO A 1023 -4.21 -3.19 47.95
CA PRO A 1023 -4.70 -2.72 49.26
C PRO A 1023 -4.75 -3.86 50.29
N SER A 1024 -4.62 -3.54 51.58
CA SER A 1024 -4.75 -4.53 52.65
C SER A 1024 -6.14 -5.18 52.59
N GLY A 1025 -6.20 -6.51 52.46
CA GLY A 1025 -7.45 -7.27 52.29
C GLY A 1025 -7.78 -7.69 50.85
N CYS A 1026 -6.98 -7.33 49.83
CA CYS A 1026 -7.17 -7.88 48.49
C CYS A 1026 -6.84 -9.38 48.41
N LYS A 1027 -7.50 -10.10 47.49
CA LYS A 1027 -7.23 -11.51 47.20
C LYS A 1027 -5.98 -11.66 46.36
N CYS A 1028 -5.06 -12.51 46.78
CA CYS A 1028 -3.80 -12.71 46.08
C CYS A 1028 -3.96 -13.53 44.78
N PRO A 1029 -3.28 -13.12 43.68
CA PRO A 1029 -3.19 -13.93 42.48
C PRO A 1029 -2.54 -15.29 42.76
N THR A 1030 -3.05 -16.34 42.11
CA THR A 1030 -2.46 -17.68 42.10
C THR A 1030 -1.69 -17.99 40.82
N ILE A 1031 -1.77 -17.10 39.83
CA ILE A 1031 -0.99 -17.18 38.59
C ILE A 1031 0.36 -16.48 38.84
N PRO A 1032 1.51 -17.13 38.65
CA PRO A 1032 2.80 -16.58 39.07
C PRO A 1032 3.11 -15.21 38.47
N SER A 1033 2.91 -15.03 37.16
CA SER A 1033 3.19 -13.76 36.46
C SER A 1033 2.43 -12.56 37.03
N GLU A 1034 1.24 -12.76 37.60
CA GLU A 1034 0.42 -11.69 38.19
C GLU A 1034 0.90 -11.24 39.59
N LEU A 1035 1.83 -11.96 40.22
CA LEU A 1035 2.46 -11.57 41.50
C LEU A 1035 3.56 -10.52 41.34
N THR A 1036 4.01 -10.26 40.11
CA THR A 1036 5.06 -9.28 39.79
C THR A 1036 4.70 -7.88 40.33
N GLY A 1037 5.57 -7.32 41.17
CA GLY A 1037 5.35 -6.00 41.83
C GLY A 1037 4.57 -6.05 43.15
N ILE A 1038 4.02 -7.20 43.56
CA ILE A 1038 3.24 -7.33 44.80
C ILE A 1038 4.14 -7.80 45.96
N SER A 1039 4.20 -7.02 47.05
CA SER A 1039 5.01 -7.34 48.24
C SER A 1039 4.61 -8.66 48.90
N LYS A 1040 5.59 -9.37 49.47
CA LYS A 1040 5.40 -10.57 50.30
C LYS A 1040 4.52 -10.33 51.53
N ASP A 1041 4.49 -9.09 52.04
CA ASP A 1041 3.66 -8.67 53.19
C ASP A 1041 2.18 -8.42 52.80
N ARG A 1042 1.84 -8.65 51.54
CA ARG A 1042 0.47 -8.63 50.99
C ARG A 1042 0.11 -10.01 50.45
N CYS A 1043 0.97 -10.55 49.59
CA CYS A 1043 0.78 -11.88 49.02
C CYS A 1043 1.98 -12.77 49.32
N PRO A 1044 1.81 -13.86 50.11
CA PRO A 1044 2.86 -14.82 50.39
C PRO A 1044 3.56 -15.31 49.12
N CYS A 1045 4.80 -15.75 49.27
CA CYS A 1045 5.52 -16.45 48.22
C CYS A 1045 4.82 -17.79 47.92
N LEU A 1046 4.80 -18.20 46.65
CA LEU A 1046 4.29 -19.52 46.28
C LEU A 1046 5.18 -20.64 46.87
N ALA A 1047 4.70 -21.88 46.79
CA ALA A 1047 5.48 -23.08 47.12
C ALA A 1047 5.99 -23.81 45.86
N THR A 1048 5.39 -23.50 44.72
CA THR A 1048 5.79 -23.90 43.37
C THR A 1048 6.94 -23.01 42.88
N GLY A 1049 7.90 -23.61 42.19
CA GLY A 1049 9.19 -22.98 41.87
C GLY A 1049 9.17 -21.89 40.79
N ASP A 1050 8.02 -21.28 40.55
CA ASP A 1050 7.68 -20.41 39.42
C ASP A 1050 7.26 -18.99 39.84
N ASP A 1051 7.24 -18.67 41.15
CA ASP A 1051 7.01 -17.31 41.64
C ASP A 1051 8.08 -16.33 41.06
N PRO A 1052 7.70 -15.32 40.25
CA PRO A 1052 8.64 -14.43 39.59
C PRO A 1052 9.35 -13.47 40.56
N ARG A 1053 8.99 -13.51 41.85
CA ARG A 1053 9.65 -12.77 42.93
C ARG A 1053 10.78 -13.57 43.59
N ALA A 1054 11.00 -14.82 43.18
CA ALA A 1054 12.08 -15.68 43.67
C ALA A 1054 13.47 -15.06 43.40
N ASP A 1055 14.45 -15.50 44.20
CA ASP A 1055 15.83 -14.97 44.18
C ASP A 1055 15.90 -13.45 44.45
N GLY A 1056 15.10 -12.99 45.42
CA GLY A 1056 15.09 -11.59 45.85
C GLY A 1056 14.04 -11.29 46.92
N ILE A 1057 12.81 -11.01 46.51
CA ILE A 1057 11.69 -10.72 47.42
C ILE A 1057 11.21 -12.01 48.10
N CYS A 1058 11.19 -13.10 47.34
CA CYS A 1058 10.93 -14.47 47.79
C CYS A 1058 12.22 -15.31 47.76
N PRO A 1059 12.33 -16.36 48.61
CA PRO A 1059 13.49 -17.25 48.61
C PRO A 1059 13.69 -17.92 47.24
N ALA A 1060 14.95 -18.15 46.86
CA ALA A 1060 15.28 -18.97 45.69
C ALA A 1060 14.84 -20.43 45.90
N TYR A 1061 14.49 -21.14 44.81
CA TYR A 1061 14.11 -22.56 44.88
C TYR A 1061 15.31 -23.47 44.62
N CYS A 1062 15.41 -24.58 45.35
CA CYS A 1062 16.51 -25.52 45.17
C CYS A 1062 16.38 -26.24 43.82
N THR A 1063 17.31 -25.98 42.89
CA THR A 1063 17.25 -26.49 41.50
C THR A 1063 18.03 -27.80 41.28
N SER A 1064 19.07 -28.05 42.07
CA SER A 1064 19.92 -29.23 41.95
C SER A 1064 20.57 -29.60 43.29
N LYS A 1065 21.32 -30.71 43.29
CA LYS A 1065 22.05 -31.26 44.44
C LYS A 1065 23.28 -30.44 44.85
N ASP A 1066 23.77 -29.58 43.96
CA ASP A 1066 25.12 -29.01 44.01
C ASP A 1066 25.16 -27.51 44.39
N GLN A 1067 24.02 -26.92 44.78
CA GLN A 1067 23.94 -25.56 45.33
C GLN A 1067 24.02 -25.57 46.88
N PRO A 1068 24.67 -24.57 47.51
CA PRO A 1068 24.96 -24.58 48.96
C PRO A 1068 23.68 -24.62 49.81
N ARG A 1069 23.50 -25.72 50.55
CA ARG A 1069 22.21 -26.22 51.09
C ARG A 1069 21.47 -25.36 52.15
N SER A 1070 21.81 -24.09 52.38
CA SER A 1070 21.21 -23.28 53.46
C SER A 1070 20.09 -22.31 53.02
N ASP A 1071 20.20 -21.68 51.86
CA ASP A 1071 19.40 -20.48 51.50
C ASP A 1071 18.15 -20.77 50.64
N CYS A 1072 18.17 -21.81 49.80
CA CYS A 1072 17.05 -22.15 48.92
C CYS A 1072 15.87 -22.87 49.63
N VAL A 1073 14.64 -22.80 49.09
CA VAL A 1073 13.46 -23.55 49.55
C VAL A 1073 13.10 -24.70 48.60
N CYS A 1074 12.49 -25.77 49.12
CA CYS A 1074 12.12 -26.93 48.31
C CYS A 1074 10.82 -26.69 47.52
N ASN A 1075 10.92 -26.65 46.19
CA ASN A 1075 9.77 -26.57 45.28
C ASN A 1075 8.88 -27.83 45.42
N THR A 1076 7.58 -27.64 45.62
CA THR A 1076 6.61 -28.73 45.81
C THR A 1076 6.32 -29.55 44.55
N GLU A 1077 6.53 -28.99 43.36
CA GLU A 1077 6.18 -29.61 42.07
C GLU A 1077 7.39 -29.95 41.18
N SER A 1078 8.61 -29.83 41.71
CA SER A 1078 9.82 -30.17 40.97
C SER A 1078 9.86 -31.66 40.56
N LYS A 1079 9.74 -31.94 39.27
CA LYS A 1079 9.86 -33.29 38.70
C LYS A 1079 11.30 -33.83 38.76
N ASN A 1080 12.30 -32.94 38.71
CA ASN A 1080 13.72 -33.31 38.61
C ASN A 1080 14.41 -33.37 39.99
N TYR A 1081 13.92 -32.62 40.98
CA TYR A 1081 14.45 -32.62 42.34
C TYR A 1081 13.28 -32.56 43.33
N THR A 1082 12.64 -33.72 43.52
CA THR A 1082 11.34 -33.83 44.20
C THR A 1082 11.38 -33.34 45.65
N LEU A 1083 10.22 -32.88 46.14
CA LEU A 1083 10.05 -32.35 47.49
C LEU A 1083 10.65 -33.27 48.58
N ALA A 1084 10.43 -34.58 48.47
CA ALA A 1084 10.98 -35.57 49.39
C ALA A 1084 12.52 -35.64 49.35
N THR A 1085 13.10 -35.66 48.14
CA THR A 1085 14.56 -35.65 47.95
C THR A 1085 15.15 -34.37 48.54
N CYS A 1086 14.64 -33.19 48.16
CA CYS A 1086 15.10 -31.92 48.68
C CYS A 1086 15.01 -31.80 50.21
N GLN A 1087 13.89 -32.20 50.82
CA GLN A 1087 13.70 -32.15 52.27
C GLN A 1087 14.58 -33.15 53.03
N SER A 1088 14.86 -34.34 52.45
CA SER A 1088 15.77 -35.31 53.06
C SER A 1088 17.22 -34.82 53.00
N GLU A 1089 17.66 -34.28 51.86
CA GLU A 1089 19.02 -33.79 51.69
C GLU A 1089 19.31 -32.51 52.51
N LYS A 1090 18.30 -31.66 52.75
CA LYS A 1090 18.41 -30.52 53.70
C LYS A 1090 18.61 -30.95 55.16
N LYS A 1091 18.27 -32.18 55.56
CA LYS A 1091 18.52 -32.69 56.91
C LYS A 1091 19.96 -33.18 57.13
N CYS A 1092 20.68 -33.49 56.06
CA CYS A 1092 22.01 -34.11 56.11
C CYS A 1092 23.19 -33.14 56.36
N THR A 1093 22.93 -31.86 56.66
CA THR A 1093 23.97 -30.87 57.01
C THR A 1093 24.21 -30.73 58.52
N ALA A 1094 23.49 -31.49 59.35
CA ALA A 1094 23.69 -31.49 60.80
C ALA A 1094 24.64 -32.62 61.26
N SER A 1095 25.84 -32.23 61.68
CA SER A 1095 26.83 -32.97 62.49
C SER A 1095 27.55 -34.20 61.90
N SER A 1096 28.87 -34.07 61.78
CA SER A 1096 29.83 -35.09 62.25
C SER A 1096 31.24 -34.50 62.41
N SER A 1097 31.44 -33.70 63.46
CA SER A 1097 32.76 -33.61 64.10
C SER A 1097 32.78 -34.57 65.29
N SER A 1098 33.51 -35.68 65.17
CA SER A 1098 33.87 -36.51 66.31
C SER A 1098 35.20 -37.21 66.09
N THR A 1099 36.20 -36.78 66.86
CA THR A 1099 37.38 -37.60 67.16
C THR A 1099 36.98 -38.77 68.08
N VAL A 1100 37.41 -39.96 67.67
CA VAL A 1100 37.77 -41.20 68.41
C VAL A 1100 38.29 -40.95 69.86
N PRO A 1101 38.31 -41.90 70.85
CA PRO A 1101 37.86 -43.33 70.93
C PRO A 1101 36.98 -43.72 72.15
N THR A 1102 36.35 -44.90 72.13
CA THR A 1102 36.76 -46.16 72.82
C THR A 1102 35.83 -47.31 72.46
#